data_AF-N9UAN4-F1
#
_entry.id   AF-N9UAN4-F1
#
_cell.length_a   1.000
_cell.length_b   1.000
_cell.length_c   1.000
_cell.angle_alpha   90.00
_cell.angle_beta   90.00
_cell.angle_gamma   90.00
#
_symmetry.space_group_name_H-M   'P 1'
#
loop_
_entity.id
_entity.type
_entity.pdbx_description
1 polymer ?
#
loop_
_entity_poly.entity_id
_entity_poly.type
_entity_poly.pdbx_seq_one_letter_code
_entity_poly.pdbx_strand_id
1 'polypeptide(L)'
;MTQKHQKRQFTTKKLWLFSMFGSLGLVPIASLISCSQPSLNKKDIPEIFLNSDFNQNKDIQAKFEKYNQIHILNEINDYFEKIDHDDLFIFKNGADPKNVTFDQLMKNNFLIKYMDFNQTKFKSIIEKQFQLSDDFLKRLKFSVDYNNIFYDPGNYFDILIPVNVRLYLENHDKAEYAKGMFINQAIKLRVANVKYKDKEKYSDLLNVYQKIKAIKDSDFEIQLKDSMNSKTMQDLIEKWGINQLDTKQLNEIFAIKNSIFENLQKENSHNEKIKLKMTAFDVDFNDETLARNEGILKIRLGVINVDSKQNKKELTNSVPEAGITFNVKFKFDNEFLTYLKLKETIKISTIFQNEINTDHTNLKKDNLIIKSNNRSIKKIEVMNLKSINFRQSEVSLNVYLENQTQPIIIKKYLGTNKDSLLFEKEFTKRNIKAPNFVTDRITTTNLASIKKDFFTAYNSSIFSGGYGISRGFYGNDNIKTPSFLHIGEDYLAPDYQAIVMPYDGQMIAAYELPAKNAWTGVGTVVVIKIPVANLDWSPKEKEIYLNDNKSDIYLSFLHLDAQKTLNNPIIDLKSTVGKMGDKRSINVAEGITPQSPKEIKKGTIIGYLGNEASNGGWMSHVHINLYSNRKQYLSPNYFSIDQKPDLDESRINKYYDSQKNLYTPIGNIGVISNSLTNVFVNQINPVTGEEIKKEKDKKDPIKLNEIALYKNNLSITNAEIKKGYLNPNIIYNLRNDKTISFGIEEFFNLNQ
;
A
#
# COMPACT_ATOMS: atom_id res chain seq x y z
N MET A 1 62.55 -35.30 35.05
CA MET A 1 63.78 -36.11 34.95
C MET A 1 63.57 -37.23 33.93
N THR A 2 64.67 -37.67 33.29
CA THR A 2 64.83 -38.91 32.49
C THR A 2 63.97 -39.12 31.23
N GLN A 3 64.60 -39.78 30.24
CA GLN A 3 64.12 -39.98 28.87
C GLN A 3 63.59 -41.42 28.63
N LYS A 4 62.81 -41.56 27.54
CA LYS A 4 62.77 -42.69 26.59
C LYS A 4 62.53 -44.13 27.11
N HIS A 5 61.59 -44.79 26.44
CA HIS A 5 62.00 -45.86 25.51
C HIS A 5 61.14 -45.87 24.23
N GLN A 6 61.79 -46.04 23.08
CA GLN A 6 61.15 -46.27 21.78
C GLN A 6 61.03 -47.78 21.52
N LYS A 7 60.01 -48.19 20.74
CA LYS A 7 60.17 -49.29 19.77
C LYS A 7 60.10 -48.72 18.35
N ARG A 8 61.04 -49.12 17.51
CA ARG A 8 61.16 -48.82 16.07
C ARG A 8 60.89 -50.09 15.27
N GLN A 9 60.32 -49.94 14.07
CA GLN A 9 60.80 -50.42 12.75
C GLN A 9 59.60 -50.34 11.79
N PHE A 10 59.49 -49.48 10.76
CA PHE A 10 60.35 -49.13 9.61
C PHE A 10 60.70 -50.31 8.69
N THR A 11 60.20 -50.27 7.43
CA THR A 11 60.94 -50.19 6.13
C THR A 11 59.98 -50.57 4.96
N THR A 12 60.05 -50.11 3.70
CA THR A 12 60.85 -49.05 3.00
C THR A 12 60.29 -48.66 1.61
N LYS A 13 60.37 -47.36 1.28
CA LYS A 13 60.80 -46.71 0.00
C LYS A 13 60.23 -47.11 -1.39
N LYS A 14 59.71 -46.10 -2.11
CA LYS A 14 60.35 -45.28 -3.20
C LYS A 14 59.48 -44.00 -3.38
N LEU A 15 59.97 -42.75 -3.28
CA LEU A 15 60.75 -41.92 -4.24
C LEU A 15 60.18 -41.93 -5.68
N TRP A 16 59.91 -40.83 -6.39
CA TRP A 16 59.98 -39.36 -6.13
C TRP A 16 59.07 -38.62 -7.17
N LEU A 17 58.96 -37.29 -7.40
CA LEU A 17 59.81 -36.13 -7.06
C LEU A 17 58.94 -34.88 -6.67
N PHE A 18 58.83 -33.82 -7.49
CA PHE A 18 58.17 -32.51 -7.22
C PHE A 18 57.68 -31.79 -8.49
N SER A 19 56.62 -30.97 -8.36
CA SER A 19 56.68 -29.54 -8.72
C SER A 19 55.65 -28.73 -7.92
N MET A 20 56.01 -27.51 -7.50
CA MET A 20 55.09 -26.53 -6.89
C MET A 20 54.36 -25.73 -7.97
N PHE A 21 53.15 -25.26 -7.63
CA PHE A 21 52.51 -23.95 -7.88
C PHE A 21 51.01 -24.20 -7.65
N GLY A 22 50.24 -23.44 -6.88
CA GLY A 22 50.45 -22.11 -6.34
C GLY A 22 49.06 -21.49 -6.10
N SER A 23 48.31 -22.01 -5.12
CA SER A 23 47.00 -21.47 -4.75
C SER A 23 47.16 -20.42 -3.65
N LEU A 24 47.22 -19.14 -4.05
CA LEU A 24 47.08 -18.01 -3.14
C LEU A 24 45.70 -18.07 -2.47
N GLY A 25 45.66 -18.58 -1.25
CA GLY A 25 44.51 -18.41 -0.38
C GLY A 25 44.40 -16.93 -0.03
N LEU A 26 43.52 -16.21 -0.72
CA LEU A 26 43.15 -14.85 -0.35
C LEU A 26 42.44 -14.90 1.00
N VAL A 27 43.21 -14.60 2.04
CA VAL A 27 42.72 -14.28 3.38
C VAL A 27 41.60 -13.25 3.20
N PRO A 28 40.39 -13.47 3.75
CA PRO A 28 39.41 -12.41 3.80
C PRO A 28 40.03 -11.30 4.64
N ILE A 29 40.31 -10.15 4.01
CA ILE A 29 40.73 -8.95 4.71
C ILE A 29 39.59 -8.62 5.65
N ALA A 30 39.77 -8.95 6.93
CA ALA A 30 38.93 -8.46 7.99
C ALA A 30 39.12 -6.95 7.99
N SER A 31 38.18 -6.24 7.36
CA SER A 31 38.00 -4.83 7.62
C SER A 31 37.80 -4.70 9.11
N LEU A 32 38.80 -4.12 9.78
CA LEU A 32 38.71 -3.68 11.17
C LEU A 32 37.67 -2.56 11.21
N ILE A 33 36.39 -2.95 11.20
CA ILE A 33 35.30 -2.11 11.67
C ILE A 33 35.64 -1.85 13.13
N SER A 34 36.07 -0.62 13.39
CA SER A 34 36.28 -0.10 14.73
C SER A 34 35.02 -0.36 15.55
N CYS A 35 35.04 -1.41 16.36
CA CYS A 35 34.05 -1.64 17.41
C CYS A 35 34.28 -0.61 18.51
N SER A 36 33.87 0.63 18.25
CA SER A 36 33.56 1.57 19.32
C SER A 36 32.41 0.95 20.12
N GLN A 37 32.75 0.36 21.27
CA GLN A 37 31.73 -0.07 22.23
C GLN A 37 30.83 1.15 22.52
N PRO A 38 29.51 1.05 22.27
CA PRO A 38 28.59 2.07 22.74
C PRO A 38 28.74 2.16 24.26
N SER A 39 28.88 3.37 24.79
CA SER A 39 29.11 3.57 26.21
C SER A 39 28.01 2.89 27.03
N LEU A 40 28.41 1.96 27.89
CA LEU A 40 27.58 1.25 28.87
C LEU A 40 27.11 2.23 29.96
N ASN A 41 26.27 3.20 29.59
CA ASN A 41 25.46 4.05 30.48
C ASN A 41 24.41 4.93 29.76
N LYS A 42 24.00 4.60 28.53
CA LYS A 42 22.71 5.10 28.01
C LYS A 42 21.58 4.40 28.77
N LYS A 43 20.86 5.14 29.62
CA LYS A 43 19.59 4.68 30.19
C LYS A 43 18.60 4.38 29.04
N ASP A 44 17.82 3.31 29.14
CA ASP A 44 16.77 2.95 28.17
C ASP A 44 15.60 3.96 28.19
N ILE A 45 15.83 5.18 27.66
CA ILE A 45 14.91 6.32 27.72
C ILE A 45 14.30 6.57 26.33
N PRO A 46 12.95 6.58 26.21
CA PRO A 46 12.26 6.93 24.98
C PRO A 46 12.47 8.39 24.61
N GLU A 47 12.33 8.73 23.33
CA GLU A 47 12.23 10.12 22.91
C GLU A 47 10.80 10.61 23.15
N ILE A 48 10.64 11.72 23.90
CA ILE A 48 9.33 12.28 24.23
C ILE A 48 9.28 13.74 23.77
N PHE A 49 8.34 14.06 22.90
CA PHE A 49 8.06 15.39 22.38
C PHE A 49 6.64 15.80 22.80
N LEU A 50 6.55 16.69 23.78
CA LEU A 50 5.28 17.28 24.24
C LEU A 50 5.23 18.74 23.80
N ASN A 51 4.13 19.15 23.16
CA ASN A 51 3.80 20.55 22.86
C ASN A 51 4.98 21.35 22.28
N SER A 52 5.77 20.73 21.41
CA SER A 52 7.11 21.22 21.06
C SER A 52 7.06 22.29 19.97
N ASP A 53 7.45 23.53 20.30
CA ASP A 53 7.67 24.61 19.34
C ASP A 53 9.15 24.61 18.90
N PHE A 54 9.41 23.96 17.77
CA PHE A 54 10.75 23.79 17.19
C PHE A 54 11.37 25.11 16.73
N ASN A 55 10.57 26.15 16.47
CA ASN A 55 11.06 27.50 16.19
C ASN A 55 11.85 28.11 17.37
N GLN A 56 11.48 27.78 18.61
CA GLN A 56 12.12 28.30 19.82
C GLN A 56 13.32 27.45 20.27
N ASN A 57 13.45 26.21 19.77
CA ASN A 57 14.51 25.30 20.21
C ASN A 57 15.01 24.41 19.05
N LYS A 58 16.11 24.84 18.43
CA LYS A 58 16.76 24.15 17.31
C LYS A 58 17.37 22.79 17.68
N ASP A 59 17.78 22.58 18.94
CA ASP A 59 18.28 21.27 19.38
C ASP A 59 17.14 20.24 19.46
N ILE A 60 15.97 20.65 19.96
CA ILE A 60 14.76 19.81 19.97
C ILE A 60 14.29 19.56 18.52
N GLN A 61 14.33 20.57 17.64
CA GLN A 61 14.04 20.41 16.21
C GLN A 61 14.92 19.33 15.57
N ALA A 62 16.24 19.48 15.68
CA ALA A 62 17.21 18.54 15.11
C ALA A 62 17.02 17.12 15.70
N LYS A 63 16.72 17.02 17.00
CA LYS A 63 16.43 15.74 17.66
C LYS A 63 15.14 15.08 17.15
N PHE A 64 14.09 15.87 16.92
CA PHE A 64 12.83 15.41 16.35
C PHE A 64 13.04 14.90 14.92
N GLU A 65 13.64 15.71 14.05
CA GLU A 65 13.90 15.36 12.65
C GLU A 65 14.75 14.10 12.55
N LYS A 66 15.80 13.99 13.36
CA LYS A 66 16.73 12.85 13.42
C LYS A 66 16.07 11.52 13.80
N TYR A 67 15.14 11.52 14.77
CA TYR A 67 14.52 10.28 15.27
C TYR A 67 13.10 10.00 14.74
N ASN A 68 12.45 10.98 14.10
CA ASN A 68 11.13 10.81 13.49
C ASN A 68 11.20 10.57 11.97
N GLN A 69 12.39 10.44 11.39
CA GLN A 69 12.62 10.38 9.92
C GLN A 69 11.64 9.45 9.19
N ILE A 70 11.42 8.23 9.68
CA ILE A 70 10.55 7.24 9.01
C ILE A 70 9.04 7.55 9.07
N HIS A 71 8.63 8.53 9.88
CA HIS A 71 7.21 8.92 10.07
C HIS A 71 6.85 10.29 9.47
N ILE A 72 7.81 11.21 9.33
CA ILE A 72 7.51 12.62 8.95
C ILE A 72 6.74 12.70 7.62
N LEU A 73 7.11 11.92 6.58
CA LEU A 73 6.35 11.98 5.33
C LEU A 73 4.92 11.46 5.48
N ASN A 74 4.66 10.53 6.40
CA ASN A 74 3.29 10.08 6.67
C ASN A 74 2.48 11.21 7.29
N GLU A 75 3.05 11.93 8.25
CA GLU A 75 2.41 13.08 8.89
C GLU A 75 2.15 14.22 7.88
N ILE A 76 3.04 14.39 6.90
CA ILE A 76 2.83 15.28 5.75
C ILE A 76 1.70 14.78 4.84
N ASN A 77 1.63 13.48 4.53
CA ASN A 77 0.53 12.92 3.73
C ASN A 77 -0.82 13.08 4.46
N ASP A 78 -0.88 12.76 5.76
CA ASP A 78 -2.06 12.94 6.63
C ASP A 78 -2.58 14.40 6.62
N TYR A 79 -1.70 15.38 6.39
CA TYR A 79 -2.06 16.80 6.24
C TYR A 79 -2.65 17.10 4.85
N PHE A 80 -2.01 16.65 3.77
CA PHE A 80 -2.50 16.87 2.41
C PHE A 80 -3.77 16.07 2.08
N GLU A 81 -4.08 15.00 2.81
CA GLU A 81 -5.39 14.32 2.75
C GLU A 81 -6.52 15.10 3.45
N LYS A 82 -6.18 16.04 4.34
CA LYS A 82 -7.16 16.88 5.07
C LYS A 82 -7.31 18.29 4.51
N ILE A 83 -6.26 18.83 3.88
CA ILE A 83 -6.20 20.22 3.41
C ILE A 83 -5.74 20.24 1.96
N ASP A 84 -6.64 20.72 1.09
CA ASP A 84 -6.40 20.85 -0.34
C ASP A 84 -5.51 22.06 -0.67
N HIS A 85 -4.60 21.88 -1.63
CA HIS A 85 -3.72 22.93 -2.16
C HIS A 85 -3.75 22.90 -3.69
N ASP A 86 -4.80 23.48 -4.29
CA ASP A 86 -5.09 23.46 -5.73
C ASP A 86 -4.04 24.18 -6.61
N ASP A 87 -3.05 24.85 -6.00
CA ASP A 87 -2.08 25.73 -6.63
C ASP A 87 -0.64 25.19 -6.62
N LEU A 88 -0.50 23.88 -6.35
CA LEU A 88 0.76 23.13 -6.41
C LEU A 88 1.15 22.68 -7.84
N PHE A 89 0.24 22.74 -8.80
CA PHE A 89 0.55 22.53 -10.22
C PHE A 89 0.46 23.82 -11.02
N ILE A 90 1.54 24.14 -11.73
CA ILE A 90 1.64 25.31 -12.60
C ILE A 90 1.43 24.86 -14.05
N PHE A 91 0.41 25.42 -14.70
CA PHE A 91 0.18 25.21 -16.14
C PHE A 91 1.02 26.19 -16.97
N LYS A 92 1.58 25.70 -18.09
CA LYS A 92 2.47 26.45 -18.99
C LYS A 92 1.81 26.74 -20.34
N ASN A 93 2.37 27.70 -21.07
CA ASN A 93 2.03 27.97 -22.49
C ASN A 93 0.54 28.20 -22.77
N GLY A 94 -0.17 28.84 -21.82
CA GLY A 94 -1.61 29.13 -21.93
C GLY A 94 -2.54 27.94 -21.67
N ALA A 95 -2.02 26.79 -21.23
CA ALA A 95 -2.83 25.68 -20.76
C ALA A 95 -3.64 26.08 -19.50
N ASP A 96 -4.87 25.57 -19.37
CA ASP A 96 -5.74 25.73 -18.20
C ASP A 96 -6.57 24.43 -18.05
N PRO A 97 -6.71 23.84 -16.85
CA PRO A 97 -7.49 22.62 -16.64
C PRO A 97 -8.94 22.75 -17.12
N LYS A 98 -9.54 23.95 -17.08
CA LYS A 98 -10.92 24.22 -17.53
C LYS A 98 -11.09 24.12 -19.05
N ASN A 99 -10.00 24.19 -19.81
CA ASN A 99 -10.00 24.16 -21.28
C ASN A 99 -9.64 22.79 -21.86
N VAL A 100 -9.01 21.91 -21.07
CA VAL A 100 -8.44 20.63 -21.50
C VAL A 100 -9.10 19.46 -20.77
N THR A 101 -9.57 18.46 -21.51
CA THR A 101 -10.21 17.27 -20.90
C THR A 101 -9.19 16.28 -20.36
N PHE A 102 -9.58 15.45 -19.38
CA PHE A 102 -8.73 14.38 -18.85
C PHE A 102 -8.18 13.46 -19.95
N ASP A 103 -9.00 13.10 -20.94
CA ASP A 103 -8.59 12.31 -22.12
C ASP A 103 -7.43 12.95 -22.90
N GLN A 104 -7.30 14.28 -22.86
CA GLN A 104 -6.25 15.05 -23.54
C GLN A 104 -5.02 15.23 -22.63
N LEU A 105 -5.21 15.48 -21.34
CA LEU A 105 -4.14 15.45 -20.33
C LEU A 105 -3.40 14.10 -20.37
N MET A 106 -4.15 13.00 -20.47
CA MET A 106 -3.60 11.64 -20.50
C MET A 106 -3.03 11.21 -21.86
N LYS A 107 -2.84 12.12 -22.82
CA LYS A 107 -2.30 11.85 -24.17
C LYS A 107 -1.16 12.80 -24.53
N ASN A 108 -0.43 12.45 -25.60
CA ASN A 108 0.56 13.30 -26.27
C ASN A 108 1.61 13.94 -25.33
N ASN A 109 1.93 13.28 -24.22
CA ASN A 109 2.77 13.78 -23.12
C ASN A 109 2.32 15.16 -22.56
N PHE A 110 1.03 15.51 -22.65
CA PHE A 110 0.52 16.84 -22.26
C PHE A 110 0.99 17.26 -20.86
N LEU A 111 0.79 16.39 -19.86
CA LEU A 111 1.14 16.66 -18.47
C LEU A 111 2.63 16.97 -18.29
N ILE A 112 3.50 16.29 -19.05
CA ILE A 112 4.96 16.47 -18.98
C ILE A 112 5.40 17.75 -19.71
N LYS A 113 4.67 18.15 -20.77
CA LYS A 113 5.01 19.31 -21.59
C LYS A 113 4.45 20.63 -21.04
N TYR A 114 3.31 20.58 -20.34
CA TYR A 114 2.51 21.76 -20.01
C TYR A 114 2.12 21.89 -18.53
N MET A 115 2.55 21.00 -17.63
CA MET A 115 2.34 21.11 -16.19
C MET A 115 3.61 20.83 -15.39
N ASP A 116 3.90 21.69 -14.41
CA ASP A 116 4.99 21.52 -13.45
C ASP A 116 4.45 21.40 -12.03
N PHE A 117 5.06 20.52 -11.23
CA PHE A 117 4.84 20.48 -9.79
C PHE A 117 5.73 21.52 -9.08
N ASN A 118 5.12 22.43 -8.32
CA ASN A 118 5.81 23.51 -7.61
C ASN A 118 6.46 23.02 -6.31
N GLN A 119 7.62 22.36 -6.43
CA GLN A 119 8.39 21.83 -5.32
C GLN A 119 8.75 22.89 -4.26
N THR A 120 9.05 24.13 -4.66
CA THR A 120 9.40 25.22 -3.74
C THR A 120 8.22 25.58 -2.85
N LYS A 121 7.02 25.71 -3.43
CA LYS A 121 5.80 26.00 -2.68
C LYS A 121 5.41 24.85 -1.76
N PHE A 122 5.50 23.61 -2.25
CA PHE A 122 5.29 22.43 -1.41
C PHE A 122 6.23 22.42 -0.19
N LYS A 123 7.52 22.67 -0.40
CA LYS A 123 8.51 22.78 0.70
C LYS A 123 8.15 23.87 1.69
N SER A 124 7.78 25.06 1.23
CA SER A 124 7.37 26.17 2.11
C SER A 124 6.11 25.87 2.93
N ILE A 125 5.14 25.13 2.35
CA ILE A 125 3.93 24.67 3.09
C ILE A 125 4.34 23.73 4.24
N ILE A 126 5.15 22.71 3.97
CA ILE A 126 5.54 21.74 5.00
C ILE A 126 6.55 22.33 6.01
N GLU A 127 7.41 23.25 5.59
CA GLU A 127 8.28 24.03 6.46
C GLU A 127 7.45 24.79 7.50
N LYS A 128 6.44 25.54 7.05
CA LYS A 128 5.55 26.31 7.93
C LYS A 128 4.70 25.40 8.84
N GLN A 129 4.18 24.30 8.31
CA GLN A 129 3.23 23.43 9.02
C GLN A 129 3.90 22.50 10.04
N PHE A 130 5.10 21.99 9.73
CA PHE A 130 5.81 21.00 10.54
C PHE A 130 7.08 21.55 11.20
N GLN A 131 7.42 22.82 10.94
CA GLN A 131 8.61 23.50 11.44
C GLN A 131 9.90 22.69 11.17
N LEU A 132 10.11 22.36 9.89
CA LEU A 132 11.22 21.52 9.41
C LEU A 132 12.42 22.36 8.95
N SER A 133 13.63 21.81 9.09
CA SER A 133 14.87 22.49 8.75
C SER A 133 15.16 22.48 7.26
N ASP A 134 15.92 23.48 6.79
CA ASP A 134 16.44 23.50 5.41
C ASP A 134 17.17 22.21 5.03
N ASP A 135 17.93 21.62 5.96
CA ASP A 135 18.70 20.41 5.70
C ASP A 135 17.81 19.16 5.58
N PHE A 136 16.71 19.08 6.34
CA PHE A 136 15.65 18.11 6.09
C PHE A 136 15.01 18.33 4.70
N LEU A 137 14.64 19.57 4.39
CA LEU A 137 13.94 19.91 3.14
C LEU A 137 14.82 19.70 1.89
N LYS A 138 16.15 19.83 1.99
CA LYS A 138 17.10 19.53 0.90
C LYS A 138 17.13 18.03 0.54
N ARG A 139 16.88 17.12 1.49
CA ARG A 139 16.85 15.66 1.27
C ARG A 139 15.62 15.17 0.50
N LEU A 140 14.56 15.99 0.43
CA LEU A 140 13.34 15.64 -0.28
C LEU A 140 13.53 15.62 -1.80
N LYS A 141 13.17 14.48 -2.43
CA LYS A 141 13.07 14.31 -3.89
C LYS A 141 11.62 14.06 -4.29
N PHE A 142 11.28 14.46 -5.52
CA PHE A 142 9.90 14.46 -6.03
C PHE A 142 9.84 13.85 -7.42
N SER A 143 8.83 13.03 -7.68
CA SER A 143 8.47 12.56 -9.02
C SER A 143 6.94 12.41 -9.15
N VAL A 144 6.40 12.64 -10.34
CA VAL A 144 4.96 12.47 -10.62
C VAL A 144 4.71 11.06 -11.15
N ASP A 145 3.75 10.34 -10.58
CA ASP A 145 3.32 9.05 -11.12
C ASP A 145 2.26 9.25 -12.21
N TYR A 146 2.73 9.48 -13.43
CA TYR A 146 1.88 9.71 -14.60
C TYR A 146 0.98 8.52 -15.00
N ASN A 147 1.21 7.30 -14.52
CA ASN A 147 0.34 6.17 -14.86
C ASN A 147 -0.83 6.03 -13.87
N ASN A 148 -0.64 6.45 -12.63
CA ASN A 148 -1.66 6.42 -11.57
C ASN A 148 -2.40 7.76 -11.40
N ILE A 149 -2.57 8.54 -12.47
CA ILE A 149 -3.45 9.73 -12.49
C ILE A 149 -4.87 9.31 -12.89
N PHE A 150 -5.88 9.83 -12.18
CA PHE A 150 -7.29 9.46 -12.32
C PHE A 150 -8.20 10.64 -11.94
N TYR A 151 -9.45 10.62 -12.43
CA TYR A 151 -10.52 11.44 -11.83
C TYR A 151 -10.66 11.10 -10.35
N ASP A 152 -10.87 12.08 -9.48
CA ASP A 152 -11.17 11.83 -8.06
C ASP A 152 -12.46 10.96 -7.98
N PRO A 153 -12.41 9.73 -7.45
CA PRO A 153 -13.59 8.88 -7.35
C PRO A 153 -14.66 9.49 -6.42
N GLY A 154 -14.27 10.40 -5.52
CA GLY A 154 -15.17 11.18 -4.67
C GLY A 154 -15.60 12.53 -5.26
N ASN A 155 -14.98 13.02 -6.34
CA ASN A 155 -15.41 14.21 -7.08
C ASN A 155 -15.04 14.17 -8.57
N TYR A 156 -15.98 13.76 -9.41
CA TYR A 156 -15.83 13.62 -10.86
C TYR A 156 -15.34 14.88 -11.62
N PHE A 157 -15.47 16.07 -11.03
CA PHE A 157 -15.02 17.34 -11.64
C PHE A 157 -13.52 17.62 -11.45
N ASP A 158 -12.84 16.82 -10.62
CA ASP A 158 -11.44 17.00 -10.25
C ASP A 158 -10.60 15.78 -10.66
N ILE A 159 -9.29 15.97 -10.77
CA ILE A 159 -8.33 14.88 -10.98
C ILE A 159 -7.34 14.83 -9.82
N LEU A 160 -6.89 13.62 -9.49
CA LEU A 160 -5.84 13.37 -8.51
C LEU A 160 -4.55 12.99 -9.24
N ILE A 161 -3.50 13.77 -8.99
CA ILE A 161 -2.15 13.56 -9.51
C ILE A 161 -1.26 13.11 -8.35
N PRO A 162 -0.81 11.84 -8.30
CA PRO A 162 0.10 11.39 -7.26
C PRO A 162 1.52 11.94 -7.48
N VAL A 163 2.06 12.57 -6.43
CA VAL A 163 3.46 12.98 -6.35
C VAL A 163 4.17 12.10 -5.33
N ASN A 164 5.10 11.28 -5.81
CA ASN A 164 6.01 10.51 -4.98
C ASN A 164 7.02 11.47 -4.32
N VAL A 165 6.91 11.63 -3.01
CA VAL A 165 7.87 12.34 -2.17
C VAL A 165 8.79 11.32 -1.50
N ARG A 166 10.10 11.44 -1.71
CA ARG A 166 11.13 10.59 -1.08
C ARG A 166 11.95 11.39 -0.09
N LEU A 167 12.15 10.82 1.11
CA LEU A 167 13.11 11.32 2.11
C LEU A 167 14.20 10.27 2.27
N TYR A 168 15.40 10.59 1.80
CA TYR A 168 16.59 9.77 2.05
C TYR A 168 16.97 9.80 3.52
N LEU A 169 17.20 8.63 4.11
CA LEU A 169 17.44 8.44 5.53
C LEU A 169 18.91 8.65 5.88
N GLU A 170 19.17 9.26 7.04
CA GLU A 170 20.51 9.49 7.57
C GLU A 170 20.76 8.64 8.81
N ASN A 171 21.97 8.07 8.90
CA ASN A 171 22.38 7.23 10.03
C ASN A 171 22.48 8.04 11.34
N HIS A 172 22.16 7.39 12.45
CA HIS A 172 22.25 8.01 13.77
C HIS A 172 22.52 6.99 14.88
N ASP A 173 22.75 7.46 16.11
CA ASP A 173 23.07 6.66 17.29
C ASP A 173 21.95 5.73 17.81
N LYS A 174 20.90 5.52 17.01
CA LYS A 174 19.80 4.57 17.22
C LYS A 174 19.41 3.79 15.94
N ALA A 175 20.04 4.05 14.79
CA ALA A 175 19.74 3.40 13.52
C ALA A 175 20.90 3.47 12.52
N GLU A 176 21.15 2.36 11.82
CA GLU A 176 22.06 2.30 10.69
C GLU A 176 21.27 1.87 9.45
N TYR A 177 21.28 2.73 8.44
CA TYR A 177 20.67 2.52 7.13
C TYR A 177 21.78 2.28 6.10
N ALA A 178 21.51 1.40 5.14
CA ALA A 178 22.36 1.28 3.97
C ALA A 178 22.21 2.52 3.07
N LYS A 179 23.25 2.85 2.31
CA LYS A 179 23.23 3.99 1.38
C LYS A 179 22.07 3.86 0.38
N GLY A 180 21.36 4.95 0.14
CA GLY A 180 20.24 5.00 -0.81
C GLY A 180 18.89 4.52 -0.24
N MET A 181 18.81 4.18 1.06
CA MET A 181 17.52 3.93 1.71
C MET A 181 16.72 5.23 1.90
N PHE A 182 15.42 5.16 1.63
CA PHE A 182 14.48 6.28 1.78
C PHE A 182 13.11 5.80 2.29
N ILE A 183 12.30 6.69 2.83
CA ILE A 183 10.84 6.47 2.88
C ILE A 183 10.18 7.21 1.70
N ASN A 184 9.05 6.69 1.20
CA ASN A 184 8.35 7.22 0.03
C ASN A 184 6.84 7.31 0.28
N GLN A 185 6.25 8.48 0.02
CA GLN A 185 4.80 8.70 0.09
C GLN A 185 4.27 9.20 -1.25
N ALA A 186 3.15 8.63 -1.72
CA ALA A 186 2.50 9.03 -2.96
C ALA A 186 1.36 10.02 -2.66
N ILE A 187 1.71 11.27 -2.41
CA ILE A 187 0.77 12.32 -2.02
C ILE A 187 -0.14 12.66 -3.20
N LYS A 188 -1.44 12.42 -3.06
CA LYS A 188 -2.44 12.65 -4.11
C LYS A 188 -2.87 14.12 -4.09
N LEU A 189 -2.32 14.91 -5.00
CA LEU A 189 -2.63 16.33 -5.11
C LEU A 189 -3.78 16.55 -6.11
N ARG A 190 -4.72 17.42 -5.76
CA ARG A 190 -5.89 17.73 -6.59
C ARG A 190 -5.55 18.77 -7.66
N VAL A 191 -6.12 18.60 -8.85
CA VAL A 191 -6.31 19.68 -9.83
C VAL A 191 -7.81 19.78 -10.12
N ALA A 192 -8.39 20.88 -9.69
CA ALA A 192 -9.84 21.07 -9.70
C ALA A 192 -10.39 21.62 -11.02
N ASN A 193 -11.68 21.38 -11.29
CA ASN A 193 -12.42 21.91 -12.43
C ASN A 193 -11.84 21.53 -13.82
N VAL A 194 -11.38 20.30 -13.98
CA VAL A 194 -10.92 19.81 -15.29
C VAL A 194 -12.10 19.75 -16.26
N LYS A 195 -11.89 20.12 -17.53
CA LYS A 195 -12.95 20.09 -18.54
C LYS A 195 -13.52 18.68 -18.68
N TYR A 196 -14.79 18.50 -18.32
CA TYR A 196 -15.49 17.24 -18.52
C TYR A 196 -16.17 17.22 -19.89
N LYS A 197 -16.04 16.09 -20.58
CA LYS A 197 -16.41 15.92 -22.00
C LYS A 197 -17.90 16.07 -22.25
N ASP A 198 -18.72 15.56 -21.33
CA ASP A 198 -20.17 15.48 -21.44
C ASP A 198 -20.84 16.55 -20.57
N LYS A 199 -20.55 17.84 -20.83
CA LYS A 199 -20.90 18.94 -19.90
C LYS A 199 -22.38 18.95 -19.52
N GLU A 200 -23.24 18.76 -20.50
CA GLU A 200 -24.70 18.79 -20.37
C GLU A 200 -25.25 17.55 -19.64
N LYS A 201 -24.64 16.37 -19.85
CA LYS A 201 -25.05 15.08 -19.26
C LYS A 201 -25.01 15.07 -17.73
N TYR A 202 -24.08 15.83 -17.14
CA TYR A 202 -23.86 15.89 -15.68
C TYR A 202 -24.19 17.26 -15.07
N SER A 203 -25.01 18.06 -15.74
CA SER A 203 -25.50 19.37 -15.26
C SER A 203 -26.27 19.26 -13.93
N ASP A 204 -27.20 18.33 -13.80
CA ASP A 204 -27.95 18.08 -12.55
C ASP A 204 -27.01 17.72 -11.38
N LEU A 205 -26.03 16.84 -11.63
CA LEU A 205 -25.02 16.44 -10.65
C LEU A 205 -24.23 17.66 -10.15
N LEU A 206 -23.78 18.51 -11.07
CA LEU A 206 -23.07 19.75 -10.74
C LEU A 206 -23.96 20.72 -9.94
N ASN A 207 -25.21 20.92 -10.36
CA ASN A 207 -26.16 21.81 -9.69
C ASN A 207 -26.41 21.38 -8.23
N VAL A 208 -26.63 20.09 -8.00
CA VAL A 208 -26.81 19.53 -6.65
C VAL A 208 -25.51 19.60 -5.84
N TYR A 209 -24.35 19.34 -6.47
CA TYR A 209 -23.05 19.48 -5.81
C TYR A 209 -22.76 20.91 -5.35
N GLN A 210 -23.10 21.93 -6.15
CA GLN A 210 -22.96 23.33 -5.72
C GLN A 210 -23.89 23.68 -4.55
N LYS A 211 -25.10 23.10 -4.48
CA LYS A 211 -25.97 23.24 -3.29
C LYS A 211 -25.36 22.57 -2.06
N ILE A 212 -24.75 21.39 -2.18
CA ILE A 212 -24.01 20.74 -1.07
C ILE A 212 -22.83 21.63 -0.62
N LYS A 213 -22.12 22.27 -1.55
CA LYS A 213 -20.99 23.17 -1.27
C LYS A 213 -21.38 24.46 -0.52
N ALA A 214 -22.66 24.82 -0.51
CA ALA A 214 -23.15 25.98 0.24
C ALA A 214 -23.48 25.67 1.72
N ILE A 215 -23.55 24.39 2.09
CA ILE A 215 -23.74 23.93 3.49
C ILE A 215 -22.47 24.25 4.29
N LYS A 216 -22.62 24.48 5.60
CA LYS A 216 -21.54 24.76 6.55
C LYS A 216 -21.52 23.73 7.67
N ASP A 217 -20.37 23.57 8.35
CA ASP A 217 -20.26 22.72 9.54
C ASP A 217 -21.25 23.13 10.66
N SER A 218 -21.64 24.41 10.71
CA SER A 218 -22.63 24.96 11.66
C SER A 218 -24.07 24.50 11.41
N ASP A 219 -24.37 23.93 10.25
CA ASP A 219 -25.74 23.60 9.83
C ASP A 219 -26.14 22.17 10.25
N PHE A 220 -25.23 21.48 10.97
CA PHE A 220 -25.41 20.11 11.45
C PHE A 220 -25.71 20.06 12.95
N GLU A 221 -26.72 19.28 13.33
CA GLU A 221 -26.96 18.90 14.73
C GLU A 221 -26.42 17.49 14.99
N ILE A 222 -25.49 17.35 15.94
CA ILE A 222 -24.92 16.06 16.36
C ILE A 222 -25.39 15.73 17.77
N GLN A 223 -25.94 14.53 17.96
CA GLN A 223 -26.35 14.01 19.26
C GLN A 223 -25.66 12.67 19.51
N LEU A 224 -25.08 12.50 20.71
CA LEU A 224 -24.54 11.22 21.15
C LEU A 224 -25.68 10.30 21.62
N LYS A 225 -25.65 9.04 21.22
CA LYS A 225 -26.65 8.02 21.59
C LYS A 225 -26.16 7.17 22.77
N ASP A 226 -27.11 6.61 23.52
CA ASP A 226 -26.84 5.76 24.70
C ASP A 226 -26.03 4.50 24.40
N SER A 227 -25.99 4.06 23.15
CA SER A 227 -25.13 2.97 22.66
C SER A 227 -23.65 3.15 23.05
N MET A 228 -23.18 4.40 23.14
CA MET A 228 -21.82 4.76 23.57
C MET A 228 -21.52 4.34 25.03
N ASN A 229 -22.55 4.21 25.86
CA ASN A 229 -22.46 3.72 27.23
C ASN A 229 -22.53 2.19 27.32
N SER A 230 -22.82 1.49 26.21
CA SER A 230 -22.87 0.03 26.20
C SER A 230 -21.47 -0.59 26.25
N LYS A 231 -21.31 -1.64 27.06
CA LYS A 231 -20.04 -2.37 27.18
C LYS A 231 -19.60 -2.95 25.83
N THR A 232 -20.54 -3.44 25.01
CA THR A 232 -20.28 -3.95 23.65
C THR A 232 -19.62 -2.92 22.74
N MET A 233 -20.09 -1.66 22.73
CA MET A 233 -19.49 -0.60 21.91
C MET A 233 -18.12 -0.17 22.46
N GLN A 234 -17.99 -0.08 23.78
CA GLN A 234 -16.72 0.26 24.42
C GLN A 234 -15.65 -0.81 24.18
N ASP A 235 -15.97 -2.10 24.30
CA ASP A 235 -15.06 -3.22 24.00
C ASP A 235 -14.61 -3.24 22.53
N LEU A 236 -15.52 -2.87 21.62
CA LEU A 236 -15.22 -2.75 20.19
C LEU A 236 -14.22 -1.60 19.93
N ILE A 237 -14.42 -0.46 20.59
CA ILE A 237 -13.52 0.71 20.52
C ILE A 237 -12.19 0.43 21.22
N GLU A 238 -12.16 -0.30 22.34
CA GLU A 238 -10.92 -0.71 23.00
C GLU A 238 -10.08 -1.66 22.13
N LYS A 239 -10.75 -2.57 21.41
CA LYS A 239 -10.12 -3.55 20.51
C LYS A 239 -9.56 -2.93 19.23
N TRP A 240 -10.33 -2.06 18.56
CA TRP A 240 -9.98 -1.55 17.23
C TRP A 240 -9.63 -0.06 17.17
N GLY A 241 -10.14 0.75 18.10
CA GLY A 241 -10.14 2.21 18.01
C GLY A 241 -11.42 2.75 17.34
N ILE A 242 -11.87 3.93 17.75
CA ILE A 242 -13.11 4.55 17.24
C ILE A 242 -13.03 4.91 15.75
N ASN A 243 -11.82 5.17 15.25
CA ASN A 243 -11.53 5.46 13.85
C ASN A 243 -11.50 4.20 12.96
N GLN A 244 -11.61 2.99 13.54
CA GLN A 244 -11.70 1.69 12.86
C GLN A 244 -13.12 1.08 12.89
N LEU A 245 -14.10 1.82 13.41
CA LEU A 245 -15.51 1.46 13.31
C LEU A 245 -16.03 1.70 11.89
N ASP A 246 -16.99 0.88 11.47
CA ASP A 246 -17.71 1.07 10.20
C ASP A 246 -18.78 2.17 10.32
N THR A 247 -19.31 2.63 9.18
CA THR A 247 -20.33 3.70 9.17
C THR A 247 -21.61 3.30 9.90
N LYS A 248 -21.93 2.00 9.99
CA LYS A 248 -23.10 1.53 10.75
C LYS A 248 -22.88 1.72 12.25
N GLN A 249 -21.74 1.32 12.79
CA GLN A 249 -21.36 1.49 14.19
C GLN A 249 -21.25 2.99 14.56
N LEU A 250 -20.71 3.83 13.68
CA LEU A 250 -20.72 5.28 13.88
C LEU A 250 -22.15 5.84 13.89
N ASN A 251 -23.05 5.36 13.03
CA ASN A 251 -24.47 5.71 13.07
C ASN A 251 -25.21 5.11 14.29
N GLU A 252 -24.68 4.07 14.94
CA GLU A 252 -25.18 3.60 16.23
C GLU A 252 -24.76 4.54 17.37
N ILE A 253 -23.56 5.14 17.32
CA ILE A 253 -23.03 6.12 18.30
C ILE A 253 -23.64 7.53 18.12
N PHE A 254 -23.78 7.99 16.88
CA PHE A 254 -24.14 9.37 16.56
C PHE A 254 -25.52 9.47 15.88
N ALA A 255 -26.32 10.43 16.30
CA ALA A 255 -27.44 10.97 15.53
C ALA A 255 -26.98 12.25 14.83
N ILE A 256 -27.32 12.40 13.56
CA ILE A 256 -26.93 13.53 12.70
C ILE A 256 -28.21 14.06 12.05
N LYS A 257 -28.40 15.37 12.09
CA LYS A 257 -29.42 16.06 11.28
C LYS A 257 -28.79 17.20 10.50
N ASN A 258 -29.35 17.49 9.33
CA ASN A 258 -29.02 18.68 8.55
C ASN A 258 -30.23 19.02 7.67
N SER A 259 -31.02 20.01 8.10
CA SER A 259 -32.30 20.33 7.47
C SER A 259 -32.16 20.82 6.01
N ILE A 260 -31.02 21.44 5.67
CA ILE A 260 -30.70 21.88 4.30
C ILE A 260 -30.51 20.66 3.40
N PHE A 261 -29.70 19.68 3.84
CA PHE A 261 -29.46 18.45 3.09
C PHE A 261 -30.70 17.56 3.01
N GLU A 262 -31.49 17.45 4.09
CA GLU A 262 -32.76 16.73 4.10
C GLU A 262 -33.78 17.34 3.13
N ASN A 263 -33.82 18.67 2.99
CA ASN A 263 -34.65 19.34 1.99
C ASN A 263 -34.11 19.11 0.58
N LEU A 264 -32.80 19.14 0.38
CA LEU A 264 -32.16 18.82 -0.90
C LEU A 264 -32.44 17.37 -1.34
N GLN A 265 -32.49 16.42 -0.39
CA GLN A 265 -32.95 15.04 -0.63
C GLN A 265 -34.41 14.98 -1.08
N LYS A 266 -35.31 15.75 -0.44
CA LYS A 266 -36.73 15.83 -0.84
C LYS A 266 -36.89 16.44 -2.24
N GLU A 267 -36.22 17.55 -2.52
CA GLU A 267 -36.21 18.21 -3.85
C GLU A 267 -35.84 17.25 -4.98
N ASN A 268 -34.87 16.35 -4.75
CA ASN A 268 -34.37 15.41 -5.75
C ASN A 268 -35.03 14.03 -5.69
N SER A 269 -35.96 13.79 -4.76
CA SER A 269 -36.56 12.45 -4.54
C SER A 269 -37.31 11.89 -5.75
N HIS A 270 -37.80 12.75 -6.65
CA HIS A 270 -38.44 12.36 -7.91
C HIS A 270 -37.45 12.17 -9.09
N ASN A 271 -36.17 12.55 -8.94
CA ASN A 271 -35.16 12.36 -9.96
C ASN A 271 -34.50 10.99 -9.81
N GLU A 272 -35.00 9.98 -10.52
CA GLU A 272 -34.49 8.60 -10.46
C GLU A 272 -32.97 8.47 -10.71
N LYS A 273 -32.37 9.44 -11.40
CA LYS A 273 -30.92 9.45 -11.68
C LYS A 273 -30.09 9.99 -10.51
N ILE A 274 -30.62 10.92 -9.72
CA ILE A 274 -29.85 11.63 -8.69
C ILE A 274 -30.13 11.02 -7.31
N LYS A 275 -29.08 10.52 -6.66
CA LYS A 275 -29.16 10.02 -5.28
C LYS A 275 -28.20 10.78 -4.38
N LEU A 276 -28.66 11.13 -3.18
CA LEU A 276 -27.88 11.86 -2.18
C LEU A 276 -27.73 11.04 -0.90
N LYS A 277 -26.54 11.02 -0.32
CA LYS A 277 -26.23 10.30 0.93
C LYS A 277 -25.46 11.19 1.91
N MET A 278 -25.83 11.10 3.19
CA MET A 278 -25.10 11.65 4.33
C MET A 278 -24.53 10.48 5.15
N THR A 279 -23.25 10.54 5.49
CA THR A 279 -22.56 9.43 6.17
C THR A 279 -21.53 9.93 7.18
N ALA A 280 -21.66 9.59 8.47
CA ALA A 280 -20.52 9.66 9.39
C ALA A 280 -19.56 8.49 9.14
N PHE A 281 -18.26 8.79 9.05
CA PHE A 281 -17.27 7.79 8.65
C PHE A 281 -15.95 7.81 9.46
N ASP A 282 -15.74 8.83 10.27
CA ASP A 282 -14.53 8.94 11.10
C ASP A 282 -14.72 9.93 12.25
N VAL A 283 -13.89 9.81 13.29
CA VAL A 283 -13.87 10.73 14.44
C VAL A 283 -12.44 11.23 14.64
N ASP A 284 -12.26 12.55 14.75
CA ASP A 284 -10.98 13.17 15.10
C ASP A 284 -11.03 13.77 16.51
N PHE A 285 -10.10 13.36 17.36
CA PHE A 285 -9.90 13.86 18.72
C PHE A 285 -8.59 14.64 18.89
N ASN A 286 -7.79 14.74 17.82
CA ASN A 286 -6.41 15.23 17.86
C ASN A 286 -6.26 16.68 17.38
N ASP A 287 -7.35 17.32 16.95
CA ASP A 287 -7.36 18.73 16.59
C ASP A 287 -7.15 19.62 17.84
N GLU A 288 -6.17 20.53 17.76
CA GLU A 288 -5.72 21.38 18.87
C GLU A 288 -6.75 22.42 19.30
N THR A 289 -7.80 22.68 18.50
CA THR A 289 -8.88 23.63 18.79
C THR A 289 -10.04 23.03 19.60
N LEU A 290 -9.97 21.73 19.92
CA LEU A 290 -11.03 21.02 20.63
C LEU A 290 -10.85 21.07 22.15
N ALA A 291 -11.84 21.59 22.87
CA ALA A 291 -11.89 21.52 24.33
C ALA A 291 -11.89 20.06 24.84
N ARG A 292 -11.61 19.84 26.13
CA ARG A 292 -11.46 18.49 26.72
C ARG A 292 -12.63 17.55 26.42
N ASN A 293 -13.84 18.09 26.32
CA ASN A 293 -15.10 17.39 26.12
C ASN A 293 -15.68 17.59 24.69
N GLU A 294 -14.82 17.89 23.71
CA GLU A 294 -15.17 18.09 22.30
C GLU A 294 -14.41 17.13 21.38
N GLY A 295 -15.10 16.68 20.32
CA GLY A 295 -14.55 15.91 19.20
C GLY A 295 -15.01 16.47 17.85
N ILE A 296 -14.42 16.00 16.77
CA ILE A 296 -14.89 16.26 15.40
C ILE A 296 -15.46 14.95 14.83
N LEU A 297 -16.69 14.99 14.35
CA LEU A 297 -17.30 13.91 13.57
C LEU A 297 -17.14 14.26 12.09
N LYS A 298 -16.45 13.41 11.33
CA LYS A 298 -16.29 13.60 9.88
C LYS A 298 -17.53 13.05 9.17
N ILE A 299 -18.21 13.93 8.44
CA ILE A 299 -19.46 13.63 7.75
C ILE A 299 -19.28 13.87 6.26
N ARG A 300 -19.54 12.85 5.45
CA ARG A 300 -19.53 12.94 4.00
C ARG A 300 -20.94 13.21 3.50
N LEU A 301 -21.12 14.32 2.79
CA LEU A 301 -22.31 14.58 1.97
C LEU A 301 -21.95 14.31 0.51
N GLY A 302 -22.62 13.34 -0.11
CA GLY A 302 -22.37 12.92 -1.48
C GLY A 302 -23.62 12.93 -2.35
N VAL A 303 -23.41 13.13 -3.65
CA VAL A 303 -24.40 12.98 -4.71
C VAL A 303 -23.84 12.12 -5.85
N ILE A 304 -24.63 11.21 -6.40
CA ILE A 304 -24.28 10.31 -7.51
C ILE A 304 -25.34 10.36 -8.61
N ASN A 305 -24.90 10.26 -9.87
CA ASN A 305 -25.77 10.16 -11.05
C ASN A 305 -25.80 8.71 -11.57
N VAL A 306 -26.90 8.01 -11.31
CA VAL A 306 -27.12 6.59 -11.58
C VAL A 306 -28.01 6.39 -12.81
N ASP A 307 -27.49 6.67 -14.01
CA ASP A 307 -28.26 6.43 -15.25
C ASP A 307 -28.42 4.92 -15.54
N SER A 308 -29.59 4.40 -15.17
CA SER A 308 -29.94 2.98 -15.20
C SER A 308 -29.85 2.33 -16.59
N LYS A 309 -29.89 3.11 -17.68
CA LYS A 309 -29.83 2.59 -19.06
C LYS A 309 -28.39 2.41 -19.57
N GLN A 310 -27.41 3.09 -18.99
CA GLN A 310 -26.01 3.05 -19.48
C GLN A 310 -25.07 2.17 -18.62
N ASN A 311 -25.36 2.00 -17.33
CA ASN A 311 -24.52 1.25 -16.39
C ASN A 311 -24.23 -0.22 -16.80
N LYS A 312 -25.03 -0.86 -17.67
CA LYS A 312 -24.74 -2.21 -18.20
C LYS A 312 -23.64 -2.27 -19.27
N LYS A 313 -23.32 -1.15 -19.94
CA LYS A 313 -22.20 -1.04 -20.90
C LYS A 313 -21.05 -0.17 -20.38
N GLU A 314 -21.32 0.78 -19.48
CA GLU A 314 -20.32 1.75 -18.98
C GLU A 314 -19.65 1.34 -17.65
N LEU A 315 -19.71 0.06 -17.23
CA LEU A 315 -18.86 -0.51 -16.15
C LEU A 315 -17.33 -0.30 -16.37
N THR A 316 -16.95 0.20 -17.54
CA THR A 316 -15.59 0.61 -17.91
C THR A 316 -15.22 2.04 -17.47
N ASN A 317 -16.16 2.86 -17.01
CA ASN A 317 -15.97 4.22 -16.49
C ASN A 317 -16.54 4.32 -15.05
N SER A 318 -15.99 5.21 -14.23
CA SER A 318 -16.56 5.47 -12.89
C SER A 318 -17.94 6.12 -13.02
N VAL A 319 -18.91 5.67 -12.22
CA VAL A 319 -20.22 6.35 -12.13
C VAL A 319 -19.99 7.76 -11.59
N PRO A 320 -20.46 8.82 -12.26
CA PRO A 320 -20.19 10.19 -11.84
C PRO A 320 -20.81 10.52 -10.48
N GLU A 321 -19.96 10.86 -9.53
CA GLU A 321 -20.34 11.31 -8.19
C GLU A 321 -19.50 12.52 -7.76
N ALA A 322 -20.03 13.28 -6.80
CA ALA A 322 -19.34 14.40 -6.17
C ALA A 322 -19.78 14.53 -4.72
N GLY A 323 -18.88 15.00 -3.85
CA GLY A 323 -19.22 15.20 -2.44
C GLY A 323 -18.16 15.92 -1.64
N ILE A 324 -18.53 16.27 -0.41
CA ILE A 324 -17.77 17.14 0.49
C ILE A 324 -17.71 16.48 1.87
N THR A 325 -16.55 16.60 2.50
CA THR A 325 -16.34 16.20 3.89
C THR A 325 -16.51 17.42 4.79
N PHE A 326 -17.40 17.32 5.76
CA PHE A 326 -17.65 18.29 6.82
C PHE A 326 -17.00 17.80 8.11
N ASN A 327 -16.43 18.72 8.88
CA ASN A 327 -15.68 18.44 10.11
C ASN A 327 -16.46 19.00 11.30
N VAL A 328 -17.58 18.34 11.62
CA VAL A 328 -18.56 18.89 12.56
C VAL A 328 -18.11 18.66 14.01
N LYS A 329 -17.85 19.75 14.73
CA LYS A 329 -17.54 19.73 16.16
C LYS A 329 -18.77 19.28 16.96
N PHE A 330 -18.59 18.27 17.81
CA PHE A 330 -19.60 17.81 18.77
C PHE A 330 -19.08 17.88 20.20
N LYS A 331 -20.00 18.05 21.15
CA LYS A 331 -19.73 17.98 22.59
C LYS A 331 -20.19 16.63 23.13
N PHE A 332 -19.49 16.13 24.15
CA PHE A 332 -19.86 14.92 24.88
C PHE A 332 -19.71 15.15 26.38
N ASP A 333 -20.58 14.55 27.19
CA ASP A 333 -20.38 14.41 28.62
C ASP A 333 -20.28 12.93 28.94
N ASN A 334 -19.07 12.39 28.82
CA ASN A 334 -18.81 10.96 28.85
C ASN A 334 -17.35 10.69 29.25
N GLU A 335 -17.16 9.93 30.33
CA GLU A 335 -15.83 9.64 30.88
C GLU A 335 -14.99 8.77 29.93
N PHE A 336 -15.59 7.77 29.28
CA PHE A 336 -14.91 6.89 28.35
C PHE A 336 -14.40 7.66 27.11
N LEU A 337 -15.22 8.54 26.52
CA LEU A 337 -14.79 9.43 25.43
C LEU A 337 -13.71 10.43 25.89
N THR A 338 -13.77 10.90 27.13
CA THR A 338 -12.74 11.78 27.71
C THR A 338 -11.39 11.06 27.83
N TYR A 339 -11.40 9.81 28.33
CA TYR A 339 -10.23 8.95 28.39
C TYR A 339 -9.71 8.58 27.00
N LEU A 340 -10.61 8.20 26.08
CA LEU A 340 -10.30 7.86 24.69
C LEU A 340 -9.65 9.03 23.95
N LYS A 341 -10.19 10.25 24.09
CA LYS A 341 -9.57 11.46 23.52
C LYS A 341 -8.15 11.65 24.04
N LEU A 342 -7.93 11.55 25.35
CA LEU A 342 -6.58 11.66 25.93
C LEU A 342 -5.65 10.59 25.36
N LYS A 343 -6.12 9.33 25.26
CA LYS A 343 -5.39 8.22 24.63
C LYS A 343 -5.05 8.53 23.17
N GLU A 344 -5.98 9.01 22.35
CA GLU A 344 -5.71 9.31 20.93
C GLU A 344 -4.70 10.45 20.75
N THR A 345 -4.71 11.47 21.61
CA THR A 345 -3.76 12.60 21.52
C THR A 345 -2.29 12.22 21.75
N ILE A 346 -1.99 10.98 22.16
CA ILE A 346 -0.63 10.48 22.40
C ILE A 346 -0.26 9.50 21.28
N LYS A 347 0.59 9.92 20.33
CA LYS A 347 1.17 9.02 19.32
C LYS A 347 2.40 8.33 19.91
N ILE A 348 2.52 7.02 19.71
CA ILE A 348 3.72 6.24 20.05
C ILE A 348 4.15 5.52 18.79
N SER A 349 5.43 5.58 18.47
CA SER A 349 6.03 4.97 17.29
C SER A 349 7.44 4.44 17.56
N THR A 350 7.96 3.63 16.64
CA THR A 350 9.34 3.12 16.66
C THR A 350 10.29 4.03 15.86
N ILE A 351 11.56 4.12 16.25
CA ILE A 351 12.53 5.06 15.66
C ILE A 351 13.20 4.52 14.39
N PHE A 352 13.67 3.26 14.39
CA PHE A 352 14.53 2.72 13.33
C PHE A 352 13.75 2.06 12.18
N GLN A 353 12.87 1.12 12.51
CA GLN A 353 11.96 0.48 11.56
C GLN A 353 10.55 0.91 11.91
N ASN A 354 9.61 0.83 10.97
CA ASN A 354 8.19 1.01 11.28
C ASN A 354 7.71 -0.11 12.23
N GLU A 355 6.51 0.03 12.75
CA GLU A 355 5.98 -0.87 13.76
C GLU A 355 5.75 -2.29 13.20
N ILE A 356 5.46 -2.45 11.90
CA ILE A 356 5.21 -3.78 11.30
C ILE A 356 6.48 -4.55 10.92
N ASN A 357 7.61 -3.88 10.70
CA ASN A 357 8.92 -4.46 10.38
C ASN A 357 9.88 -4.51 11.59
N THR A 358 9.33 -4.39 12.81
CA THR A 358 10.06 -4.48 14.08
C THR A 358 9.83 -5.84 14.75
N ASP A 359 10.88 -6.49 15.29
CA ASP A 359 10.71 -7.66 16.17
C ASP A 359 10.33 -7.20 17.59
N HIS A 360 9.04 -7.28 17.88
CA HIS A 360 8.46 -6.88 19.16
C HIS A 360 8.89 -7.75 20.35
N THR A 361 9.58 -8.89 20.16
CA THR A 361 10.16 -9.66 21.27
C THR A 361 11.43 -9.03 21.84
N ASN A 362 12.10 -8.15 21.09
CA ASN A 362 13.37 -7.53 21.44
C ASN A 362 13.30 -5.99 21.53
N LEU A 363 12.10 -5.40 21.40
CA LEU A 363 11.89 -3.96 21.41
C LEU A 363 12.18 -3.35 22.79
N LYS A 364 12.95 -2.26 22.83
CA LYS A 364 13.32 -1.53 24.05
C LYS A 364 12.66 -0.15 24.11
N LYS A 365 12.65 0.44 25.31
CA LYS A 365 12.06 1.76 25.56
C LYS A 365 12.78 2.88 24.78
N ASP A 366 14.09 2.79 24.60
CA ASP A 366 14.88 3.79 23.87
C ASP A 366 14.65 3.78 22.35
N ASN A 367 14.06 2.72 21.81
CA ASN A 367 13.62 2.63 20.41
C ASN A 367 12.28 3.36 20.16
N LEU A 368 11.62 3.89 21.20
CA LEU A 368 10.32 4.54 21.07
C LEU A 368 10.46 6.06 20.91
N ILE A 369 9.59 6.62 20.08
CA ILE A 369 9.27 8.05 20.03
C ILE A 369 7.80 8.24 20.45
N ILE A 370 7.56 9.18 21.37
CA ILE A 370 6.25 9.52 21.92
C ILE A 370 5.98 10.99 21.65
N LYS A 371 4.81 11.30 21.08
CA LYS A 371 4.44 12.65 20.64
C LYS A 371 3.05 13.03 21.13
N SER A 372 2.87 14.25 21.62
CA SER A 372 1.55 14.82 21.88
C SER A 372 1.55 16.35 21.83
N ASN A 373 0.56 16.93 21.17
CA ASN A 373 0.28 18.38 21.16
C ASN A 373 -0.85 18.76 22.15
N ASN A 374 -1.19 17.85 23.07
CA ASN A 374 -2.17 18.11 24.10
C ASN A 374 -1.54 18.94 25.24
N ARG A 375 -1.85 20.24 25.26
CA ARG A 375 -1.36 21.20 26.27
C ARG A 375 -1.79 20.89 27.71
N SER A 376 -2.72 19.97 27.91
CA SER A 376 -3.10 19.51 29.25
C SER A 376 -2.09 18.51 29.84
N ILE A 377 -1.24 17.88 29.00
CA ILE A 377 -0.26 16.87 29.41
C ILE A 377 1.03 17.58 29.83
N LYS A 378 1.33 17.50 31.12
CA LYS A 378 2.57 17.99 31.73
C LYS A 378 3.76 17.07 31.47
N LYS A 379 3.53 15.75 31.56
CA LYS A 379 4.58 14.73 31.51
C LYS A 379 4.01 13.37 31.08
N ILE A 380 4.82 12.61 30.36
CA ILE A 380 4.58 11.19 30.07
C ILE A 380 5.77 10.37 30.58
N GLU A 381 5.52 9.21 31.17
CA GLU A 381 6.53 8.22 31.53
C GLU A 381 6.15 6.83 31.00
N VAL A 382 7.09 6.12 30.37
CA VAL A 382 6.87 4.72 29.98
C VAL A 382 7.07 3.81 31.18
N MET A 383 5.98 3.39 31.82
CA MET A 383 6.01 2.41 32.91
C MET A 383 6.56 1.08 32.41
N ASN A 384 5.91 0.51 31.39
CA ASN A 384 6.17 -0.84 30.91
C ASN A 384 6.09 -0.91 29.39
N LEU A 385 6.87 -1.82 28.82
CA LEU A 385 6.85 -2.24 27.43
C LEU A 385 6.89 -3.77 27.44
N LYS A 386 5.79 -4.40 27.04
CA LYS A 386 5.59 -5.85 27.12
C LYS A 386 5.36 -6.42 25.72
N SER A 387 6.22 -7.35 25.27
CA SER A 387 5.94 -8.14 24.08
C SER A 387 4.68 -9.00 24.29
N ILE A 388 3.78 -8.97 23.31
CA ILE A 388 2.65 -9.91 23.20
C ILE A 388 3.08 -11.07 22.30
N ASN A 389 3.71 -10.75 21.17
CA ASN A 389 4.34 -11.67 20.24
C ASN A 389 5.42 -10.91 19.43
N PHE A 390 5.95 -11.48 18.35
CA PHE A 390 6.98 -10.83 17.52
C PHE A 390 6.48 -9.71 16.61
N ARG A 391 5.16 -9.62 16.37
CA ARG A 391 4.47 -8.57 15.61
C ARG A 391 3.84 -7.48 16.48
N GLN A 392 3.78 -7.64 17.81
CA GLN A 392 3.04 -6.73 18.68
C GLN A 392 3.61 -6.58 20.12
N SER A 393 3.57 -5.35 20.64
CA SER A 393 3.83 -5.02 22.05
C SER A 393 2.70 -4.18 22.67
N GLU A 394 2.50 -4.31 23.99
CA GLU A 394 1.74 -3.34 24.80
C GLU A 394 2.71 -2.33 25.44
N VAL A 395 2.40 -1.04 25.32
CA VAL A 395 3.06 0.06 26.04
C VAL A 395 2.10 0.61 27.08
N SER A 396 2.54 0.64 28.34
CA SER A 396 1.82 1.29 29.45
C SER A 396 2.50 2.60 29.83
N LEU A 397 1.74 3.69 29.82
CA LEU A 397 2.18 5.04 30.11
C LEU A 397 1.55 5.56 31.41
N ASN A 398 2.33 6.24 32.24
CA ASN A 398 1.83 7.21 33.22
C ASN A 398 1.73 8.57 32.52
N VAL A 399 0.54 9.17 32.52
CA VAL A 399 0.29 10.47 31.90
C VAL A 399 -0.17 11.45 32.96
N TYR A 400 0.68 12.44 33.25
CA TYR A 400 0.43 13.47 34.26
C TYR A 400 -0.19 14.68 33.58
N LEU A 401 -1.38 15.09 34.04
CA LEU A 401 -2.04 16.31 33.58
C LEU A 401 -1.66 17.49 34.49
N GLU A 402 -1.64 18.71 33.96
CA GLU A 402 -1.18 19.90 34.72
C GLU A 402 -1.93 20.11 36.04
N ASN A 403 -3.23 19.79 36.07
CA ASN A 403 -4.11 19.99 37.22
C ASN A 403 -4.42 18.68 38.00
N GLN A 404 -3.60 17.64 37.87
CA GLN A 404 -3.81 16.35 38.56
C GLN A 404 -2.53 15.84 39.22
N THR A 405 -2.65 15.37 40.47
CA THR A 405 -1.53 14.80 41.24
C THR A 405 -1.26 13.33 40.92
N GLN A 406 -2.29 12.57 40.55
CA GLN A 406 -2.18 11.17 40.16
C GLN A 406 -2.10 11.05 38.63
N PRO A 407 -1.22 10.18 38.09
CA PRO A 407 -1.16 9.92 36.65
C PRO A 407 -2.37 9.11 36.18
N ILE A 408 -2.83 9.39 34.97
CA ILE A 408 -3.75 8.52 34.23
C ILE A 408 -2.92 7.45 33.54
N ILE A 409 -3.26 6.17 33.76
CA ILE A 409 -2.60 5.05 33.10
C ILE A 409 -3.21 4.86 31.70
N ILE A 410 -2.40 4.95 30.66
CA ILE A 410 -2.82 4.74 29.27
C ILE A 410 -2.08 3.54 28.68
N LYS A 411 -2.86 2.64 28.06
CA LYS A 411 -2.35 1.49 27.31
C LYS A 411 -2.48 1.72 25.81
N LYS A 412 -1.40 1.47 25.07
CA LYS A 412 -1.38 1.43 23.60
C LYS A 412 -0.72 0.15 23.11
N TYR A 413 -1.19 -0.35 21.96
CA TYR A 413 -0.55 -1.45 21.26
C TYR A 413 0.30 -0.90 20.12
N LEU A 414 1.53 -1.39 20.00
CA LEU A 414 2.44 -1.13 18.89
C LEU A 414 2.55 -2.39 18.02
N GLY A 415 2.77 -2.21 16.73
CA GLY A 415 2.86 -3.29 15.74
C GLY A 415 1.51 -3.60 15.12
N THR A 416 1.25 -4.87 14.82
CA THR A 416 -0.03 -5.33 14.26
C THR A 416 -0.62 -6.48 15.06
N ASN A 417 -1.94 -6.51 15.16
CA ASN A 417 -2.70 -7.64 15.69
C ASN A 417 -2.95 -8.73 14.61
N LYS A 418 -2.67 -8.46 13.33
CA LYS A 418 -2.82 -9.45 12.26
C LYS A 418 -1.66 -10.44 12.32
N ASP A 419 -2.00 -11.73 12.45
CA ASP A 419 -1.04 -12.82 12.56
C ASP A 419 -1.00 -13.66 11.26
N SER A 420 -1.52 -13.14 10.16
CA SER A 420 -1.38 -13.76 8.84
C SER A 420 0.06 -13.59 8.34
N LEU A 421 0.68 -14.71 7.96
CA LEU A 421 2.06 -14.77 7.47
C LEU A 421 2.09 -15.37 6.06
N LEU A 422 3.02 -14.89 5.24
CA LEU A 422 3.28 -15.44 3.91
C LEU A 422 4.23 -16.65 3.98
N PHE A 423 5.27 -16.53 4.80
CA PHE A 423 6.28 -17.56 5.01
C PHE A 423 6.19 -18.08 6.46
N GLU A 424 6.88 -19.18 6.74
CA GLU A 424 6.95 -19.76 8.08
C GLU A 424 7.35 -18.74 9.16
N LYS A 425 6.81 -18.91 10.38
CA LYS A 425 6.95 -17.95 11.49
C LYS A 425 8.39 -17.62 11.84
N GLU A 426 9.26 -18.62 11.99
CA GLU A 426 10.67 -18.41 12.36
C GLU A 426 11.51 -17.85 11.21
N PHE A 427 11.09 -18.03 9.95
CA PHE A 427 11.70 -17.33 8.82
C PHE A 427 11.25 -15.87 8.80
N THR A 428 9.95 -15.60 8.94
CA THR A 428 9.40 -14.24 8.94
C THR A 428 9.90 -13.42 10.13
N LYS A 429 10.03 -14.00 11.33
CA LYS A 429 10.58 -13.32 12.51
C LYS A 429 12.03 -12.88 12.28
N ARG A 430 12.88 -13.78 11.78
CA ARG A 430 14.31 -13.48 11.51
C ARG A 430 14.49 -12.41 10.42
N ASN A 431 13.55 -12.31 9.49
CA ASN A 431 13.59 -11.39 8.35
C ASN A 431 12.50 -10.31 8.42
N ILE A 432 12.06 -9.93 9.63
CA ILE A 432 10.93 -9.01 9.84
C ILE A 432 11.18 -7.61 9.28
N LYS A 433 12.47 -7.21 9.24
CA LYS A 433 12.96 -6.07 8.47
C LYS A 433 12.78 -6.38 6.99
N ALA A 434 11.66 -5.98 6.38
CA ALA A 434 11.36 -6.27 4.99
C ALA A 434 11.30 -4.98 4.16
N PRO A 435 12.44 -4.47 3.65
CA PRO A 435 12.43 -3.25 2.87
C PRO A 435 11.55 -3.36 1.61
N ASN A 436 10.95 -2.24 1.25
CA ASN A 436 10.24 -2.11 -0.01
C ASN A 436 11.23 -1.90 -1.17
N PHE A 437 11.14 -2.73 -2.21
CA PHE A 437 11.96 -2.52 -3.40
C PHE A 437 11.15 -1.73 -4.44
N VAL A 438 11.67 -0.56 -4.82
CA VAL A 438 11.05 0.32 -5.82
C VAL A 438 11.65 0.03 -7.19
N THR A 439 10.78 -0.05 -8.21
CA THR A 439 11.14 -0.43 -9.59
C THR A 439 10.63 0.62 -10.59
N ASP A 440 11.22 1.80 -10.55
CA ASP A 440 10.84 2.92 -11.41
C ASP A 440 11.29 2.69 -12.87
N ARG A 441 10.39 2.09 -13.68
CA ARG A 441 10.56 1.91 -15.14
C ARG A 441 11.73 1.00 -15.57
N ILE A 442 11.95 -0.10 -14.85
CA ILE A 442 12.78 -1.22 -15.32
C ILE A 442 12.36 -1.64 -16.75
N THR A 443 13.35 -1.88 -17.61
CA THR A 443 13.20 -2.47 -18.96
C THR A 443 13.71 -3.91 -18.99
N THR A 444 13.38 -4.67 -20.03
CA THR A 444 13.85 -6.07 -20.19
C THR A 444 15.38 -6.18 -20.10
N THR A 445 16.10 -5.23 -20.71
CA THR A 445 17.58 -5.13 -20.67
C THR A 445 18.13 -4.98 -19.24
N ASN A 446 17.39 -4.31 -18.35
CA ASN A 446 17.83 -4.10 -16.98
C ASN A 446 17.70 -5.37 -16.12
N LEU A 447 16.73 -6.25 -16.39
CA LEU A 447 16.41 -7.40 -15.54
C LEU A 447 17.58 -8.35 -15.30
N ALA A 448 18.36 -8.63 -16.35
CA ALA A 448 19.50 -9.55 -16.28
C ALA A 448 20.65 -9.06 -15.36
N SER A 449 20.67 -7.75 -15.04
CA SER A 449 21.66 -7.15 -14.14
C SER A 449 21.24 -7.20 -12.67
N ILE A 450 19.96 -7.46 -12.36
CA ILE A 450 19.43 -7.44 -11.00
C ILE A 450 19.71 -8.79 -10.33
N LYS A 451 20.68 -8.82 -9.42
CA LYS A 451 21.13 -10.04 -8.73
C LYS A 451 20.54 -10.14 -7.32
N LYS A 452 20.77 -11.26 -6.64
CA LYS A 452 20.29 -11.57 -5.28
C LYS A 452 21.19 -11.01 -4.16
N ASP A 453 22.18 -10.20 -4.50
CA ASP A 453 23.17 -9.60 -3.58
C ASP A 453 22.57 -8.56 -2.61
N PHE A 454 21.43 -7.95 -2.93
CA PHE A 454 20.70 -7.07 -2.01
C PHE A 454 20.22 -7.77 -0.73
N PHE A 455 19.98 -9.10 -0.71
CA PHE A 455 19.62 -9.83 0.52
C PHE A 455 20.69 -9.63 1.61
N THR A 456 21.96 -9.66 1.22
CA THR A 456 23.10 -9.42 2.12
C THR A 456 23.19 -7.96 2.55
N ALA A 457 22.93 -7.02 1.63
CA ALA A 457 23.10 -5.58 1.87
C ALA A 457 22.17 -5.01 2.94
N TYR A 458 20.98 -5.59 3.12
CA TYR A 458 19.98 -5.11 4.09
C TYR A 458 19.78 -6.05 5.29
N ASN A 459 20.58 -7.10 5.43
CA ASN A 459 20.47 -8.13 6.48
C ASN A 459 19.03 -8.68 6.60
N SER A 460 18.45 -9.04 5.47
CA SER A 460 17.10 -9.63 5.39
C SER A 460 16.95 -10.52 4.16
N SER A 461 16.15 -11.57 4.32
CA SER A 461 15.76 -12.52 3.28
C SER A 461 14.31 -12.32 2.80
N ILE A 462 13.65 -11.21 3.16
CA ILE A 462 12.30 -10.86 2.70
C ILE A 462 12.29 -9.42 2.18
N PHE A 463 11.79 -9.23 0.97
CA PHE A 463 11.46 -7.92 0.40
C PHE A 463 10.08 -7.98 -0.23
N SER A 464 9.40 -6.84 -0.30
CA SER A 464 8.05 -6.75 -0.88
C SER A 464 7.91 -5.49 -1.73
N GLY A 465 7.15 -5.56 -2.82
CA GLY A 465 6.98 -4.40 -3.69
C GLY A 465 6.28 -4.73 -5.01
N GLY A 466 6.17 -3.72 -5.87
CA GLY A 466 5.59 -3.86 -7.19
C GLY A 466 4.10 -3.51 -7.30
N TYR A 467 3.28 -3.61 -6.25
CA TYR A 467 1.84 -3.32 -6.37
C TYR A 467 1.55 -1.89 -6.86
N GLY A 468 0.82 -1.78 -7.96
CA GLY A 468 0.47 -0.51 -8.61
C GLY A 468 1.55 0.10 -9.49
N ILE A 469 2.73 -0.53 -9.60
CA ILE A 469 3.84 -0.02 -10.41
C ILE A 469 3.65 -0.39 -11.89
N SER A 470 3.84 0.58 -12.78
CA SER A 470 3.82 0.37 -14.24
C SER A 470 5.22 -0.01 -14.74
N ARG A 471 5.34 -1.18 -15.37
CA ARG A 471 6.59 -1.81 -15.82
C ARG A 471 6.80 -1.64 -17.33
N GLY A 472 8.07 -1.51 -17.74
CA GLY A 472 8.50 -1.48 -19.15
C GLY A 472 8.88 -2.86 -19.72
N PHE A 473 9.22 -3.81 -18.85
CA PHE A 473 9.50 -5.20 -19.20
C PHE A 473 8.24 -6.05 -19.44
N TYR A 474 8.42 -7.32 -19.80
CA TYR A 474 7.42 -8.24 -20.40
C TYR A 474 7.00 -7.92 -21.86
N GLY A 475 7.45 -6.79 -22.39
CA GLY A 475 7.39 -6.47 -23.82
C GLY A 475 8.54 -7.08 -24.62
N ASN A 476 8.54 -6.87 -25.94
CA ASN A 476 9.80 -6.94 -26.69
C ASN A 476 10.64 -5.67 -26.41
N ASP A 477 11.94 -5.73 -26.68
CA ASP A 477 12.89 -4.64 -26.33
C ASP A 477 12.63 -3.32 -27.07
N ASN A 478 11.71 -3.31 -28.04
CA ASN A 478 11.27 -2.11 -28.74
C ASN A 478 10.15 -1.35 -27.99
N ILE A 479 9.49 -1.94 -26.99
CA ILE A 479 8.50 -1.25 -26.16
C ILE A 479 9.21 -0.37 -25.13
N LYS A 480 9.13 0.95 -25.33
CA LYS A 480 9.77 1.96 -24.46
C LYS A 480 8.77 2.66 -23.53
N THR A 481 7.47 2.65 -23.86
CA THR A 481 6.42 3.16 -22.97
C THR A 481 6.06 2.09 -21.94
N PRO A 482 6.05 2.38 -20.62
CA PRO A 482 5.52 1.46 -19.61
C PRO A 482 4.11 0.99 -19.98
N SER A 483 3.92 -0.33 -20.05
CA SER A 483 2.76 -0.95 -20.72
C SER A 483 2.05 -2.01 -19.90
N PHE A 484 2.64 -2.40 -18.77
CA PHE A 484 2.15 -3.46 -17.90
C PHE A 484 1.99 -2.90 -16.49
N LEU A 485 0.75 -2.75 -16.04
CA LEU A 485 0.45 -2.43 -14.65
C LEU A 485 0.54 -3.70 -13.82
N HIS A 486 1.37 -3.67 -12.80
CA HIS A 486 1.49 -4.75 -11.84
C HIS A 486 0.37 -4.68 -10.80
N ILE A 487 -0.49 -5.70 -10.76
CA ILE A 487 -1.74 -5.72 -9.98
C ILE A 487 -1.69 -6.62 -8.74
N GLY A 488 -0.59 -7.34 -8.57
CA GLY A 488 -0.24 -8.03 -7.33
C GLY A 488 0.98 -7.40 -6.65
N GLU A 489 1.42 -8.00 -5.55
CA GLU A 489 2.68 -7.68 -4.89
C GLU A 489 3.65 -8.85 -5.11
N ASP A 490 4.91 -8.54 -5.44
CA ASP A 490 5.98 -9.53 -5.48
C ASP A 490 6.68 -9.56 -4.12
N TYR A 491 6.87 -10.77 -3.58
CA TYR A 491 7.59 -11.02 -2.33
C TYR A 491 8.83 -11.85 -2.62
N LEU A 492 10.01 -11.22 -2.51
CA LEU A 492 11.31 -11.82 -2.86
C LEU A 492 11.87 -12.52 -1.61
N ALA A 493 12.28 -13.78 -1.78
CA ALA A 493 12.94 -14.57 -0.76
C ALA A 493 13.83 -15.68 -1.41
N PRO A 494 14.66 -16.40 -0.64
CA PRO A 494 15.53 -17.46 -1.17
C PRO A 494 14.76 -18.55 -1.94
N ASP A 495 15.45 -19.22 -2.87
CA ASP A 495 14.87 -20.29 -3.68
C ASP A 495 14.25 -21.38 -2.79
N TYR A 496 13.06 -21.85 -3.16
CA TYR A 496 12.31 -22.87 -2.43
C TYR A 496 11.92 -22.50 -0.98
N GLN A 497 11.90 -21.22 -0.60
CA GLN A 497 11.29 -20.83 0.66
C GLN A 497 9.81 -21.26 0.68
N ALA A 498 9.40 -21.87 1.80
CA ALA A 498 8.05 -22.39 1.99
C ALA A 498 7.03 -21.26 2.20
N ILE A 499 5.94 -21.29 1.43
CA ILE A 499 4.76 -20.44 1.58
C ILE A 499 3.75 -21.16 2.47
N VAL A 500 3.16 -20.42 3.41
CA VAL A 500 2.12 -20.92 4.31
C VAL A 500 0.76 -20.32 4.01
N MET A 501 -0.29 -21.04 4.40
CA MET A 501 -1.68 -20.58 4.32
C MET A 501 -1.92 -19.42 5.31
N PRO A 502 -2.40 -18.23 4.88
CA PRO A 502 -2.53 -17.05 5.75
C PRO A 502 -3.70 -17.11 6.76
N TYR A 503 -4.78 -17.82 6.41
CA TYR A 503 -5.96 -18.07 7.24
C TYR A 503 -6.53 -19.46 6.90
N ASP A 504 -7.38 -20.01 7.76
CA ASP A 504 -8.15 -21.21 7.41
C ASP A 504 -8.98 -20.98 6.13
N GLY A 505 -8.95 -21.94 5.20
CA GLY A 505 -9.64 -21.84 3.92
C GLY A 505 -9.35 -23.01 2.99
N GLN A 506 -9.61 -22.82 1.70
CA GLN A 506 -9.63 -23.88 0.68
C GLN A 506 -8.61 -23.63 -0.42
N MET A 507 -7.82 -24.63 -0.82
CA MET A 507 -7.14 -24.65 -2.13
C MET A 507 -8.15 -25.11 -3.20
N ILE A 508 -8.36 -24.26 -4.22
CA ILE A 508 -9.36 -24.49 -5.28
C ILE A 508 -8.73 -24.80 -6.65
N ALA A 509 -7.44 -24.49 -6.83
CA ALA A 509 -6.68 -24.77 -8.03
C ALA A 509 -5.18 -24.80 -7.73
N ALA A 510 -4.45 -25.72 -8.36
CA ALA A 510 -2.99 -25.73 -8.38
C ALA A 510 -2.49 -26.34 -9.68
N TYR A 511 -1.72 -25.57 -10.47
CA TYR A 511 -1.35 -25.93 -11.84
C TYR A 511 -0.08 -25.22 -12.33
N GLU A 512 0.63 -25.85 -13.26
CA GLU A 512 1.84 -25.32 -13.87
C GLU A 512 1.57 -24.64 -15.22
N LEU A 513 2.09 -23.43 -15.39
CA LEU A 513 2.16 -22.73 -16.68
C LEU A 513 3.64 -22.61 -17.10
N PRO A 514 4.23 -23.68 -17.66
CA PRO A 514 5.65 -23.69 -17.99
C PRO A 514 5.99 -22.64 -19.05
N ALA A 515 7.13 -22.00 -18.85
CA ALA A 515 7.69 -20.98 -19.73
C ALA A 515 8.67 -21.62 -20.72
N LYS A 516 8.73 -21.10 -21.95
CA LYS A 516 9.75 -21.52 -22.94
C LYS A 516 10.95 -20.55 -23.01
N ASN A 517 10.73 -19.31 -22.57
CA ASN A 517 11.72 -18.23 -22.60
C ASN A 517 11.81 -17.64 -21.18
N ALA A 518 12.99 -17.17 -20.79
CA ALA A 518 13.16 -16.44 -19.52
C ALA A 518 12.34 -15.12 -19.50
N TRP A 519 12.16 -14.53 -18.32
CA TRP A 519 11.49 -13.25 -18.07
C TRP A 519 10.02 -13.11 -18.55
N THR A 520 9.42 -14.19 -19.05
CA THR A 520 8.07 -14.20 -19.68
C THR A 520 7.13 -15.27 -19.11
N GLY A 521 7.60 -16.02 -18.11
CA GLY A 521 6.87 -17.13 -17.54
C GLY A 521 6.05 -16.80 -16.31
N VAL A 522 5.15 -17.73 -15.96
CA VAL A 522 4.31 -17.67 -14.76
C VAL A 522 4.77 -18.67 -13.69
N GLY A 523 5.41 -19.76 -14.10
CA GLY A 523 5.72 -20.89 -13.23
C GLY A 523 4.45 -21.61 -12.75
N THR A 524 4.47 -22.10 -11.51
CA THR A 524 3.31 -22.75 -10.90
C THR A 524 2.43 -21.75 -10.19
N VAL A 525 1.12 -21.96 -10.30
CA VAL A 525 0.07 -21.14 -9.72
C VAL A 525 -0.70 -21.98 -8.69
N VAL A 526 -0.92 -21.42 -7.50
CA VAL A 526 -1.88 -21.91 -6.50
C VAL A 526 -2.93 -20.84 -6.28
N VAL A 527 -4.21 -21.22 -6.26
CA VAL A 527 -5.31 -20.32 -5.89
C VAL A 527 -6.02 -20.85 -4.67
N ILE A 528 -6.17 -19.99 -3.67
CA ILE A 528 -6.92 -20.27 -2.43
C ILE A 528 -8.13 -19.36 -2.30
N LYS A 529 -9.14 -19.87 -1.61
CA LYS A 529 -10.39 -19.23 -1.22
C LYS A 529 -10.43 -19.12 0.29
N ILE A 530 -10.72 -17.95 0.84
CA ILE A 530 -10.71 -17.69 2.28
C ILE A 530 -12.06 -17.07 2.69
N PRO A 531 -12.81 -17.70 3.61
CA PRO A 531 -14.04 -17.13 4.14
C PRO A 531 -13.81 -15.78 4.83
N VAL A 532 -14.68 -14.80 4.57
CA VAL A 532 -14.61 -13.45 5.17
C VAL A 532 -14.74 -13.48 6.71
N ALA A 533 -15.40 -14.51 7.23
CA ALA A 533 -15.50 -14.79 8.66
C ALA A 533 -14.13 -15.05 9.33
N ASN A 534 -13.16 -15.59 8.60
CA ASN A 534 -11.84 -15.95 9.13
C ASN A 534 -10.85 -14.77 9.15
N LEU A 535 -11.21 -13.63 8.55
CA LEU A 535 -10.38 -12.43 8.47
C LEU A 535 -10.39 -11.64 9.78
N ASP A 536 -9.20 -11.39 10.33
CA ASP A 536 -8.93 -10.57 11.52
C ASP A 536 -8.92 -9.05 11.23
N TRP A 537 -9.73 -8.62 10.26
CA TRP A 537 -9.83 -7.23 9.83
C TRP A 537 -10.82 -6.43 10.69
N SER A 538 -10.57 -5.14 10.83
CA SER A 538 -11.47 -4.21 11.54
C SER A 538 -12.83 -4.07 10.81
N PRO A 539 -13.88 -3.58 11.49
CA PRO A 539 -15.15 -3.28 10.84
C PRO A 539 -15.00 -2.36 9.62
N LYS A 540 -14.23 -1.27 9.75
CA LYS A 540 -13.94 -0.31 8.68
C LYS A 540 -13.15 -0.93 7.52
N GLU A 541 -12.18 -1.79 7.81
CA GLU A 541 -11.47 -2.54 6.76
C GLU A 541 -12.42 -3.45 5.98
N LYS A 542 -13.36 -4.14 6.65
CA LYS A 542 -14.36 -4.97 5.97
C LYS A 542 -15.34 -4.13 5.14
N GLU A 543 -15.78 -2.99 5.66
CA GLU A 543 -16.62 -2.04 4.92
C GLU A 543 -15.92 -1.52 3.64
N ILE A 544 -14.73 -0.94 3.76
CA ILE A 544 -13.99 -0.32 2.64
C ILE A 544 -13.53 -1.36 1.62
N TYR A 545 -12.96 -2.49 2.06
CA TYR A 545 -12.33 -3.44 1.15
C TYR A 545 -13.28 -4.51 0.62
N LEU A 546 -14.28 -4.93 1.40
CA LEU A 546 -15.17 -6.03 1.04
C LEU A 546 -16.59 -5.57 0.65
N ASN A 547 -17.05 -4.42 1.15
CA ASN A 547 -18.36 -3.80 0.84
C ASN A 547 -19.50 -4.81 0.69
N ASP A 548 -20.06 -5.23 1.81
CA ASP A 548 -21.10 -6.26 1.95
C ASP A 548 -20.76 -7.69 1.46
N ASN A 549 -19.58 -7.95 0.86
CA ASN A 549 -19.13 -9.32 0.65
C ASN A 549 -18.89 -10.03 1.99
N LYS A 550 -19.72 -11.05 2.27
CA LYS A 550 -19.68 -11.89 3.48
C LYS A 550 -19.32 -13.35 3.18
N SER A 551 -19.06 -13.68 1.91
CA SER A 551 -18.69 -15.04 1.50
C SER A 551 -17.18 -15.23 1.62
N ASP A 552 -16.43 -14.90 0.57
CA ASP A 552 -15.01 -15.25 0.46
C ASP A 552 -14.22 -14.19 -0.29
N ILE A 553 -12.93 -14.11 0.05
CA ILE A 553 -11.88 -13.50 -0.78
C ILE A 553 -11.05 -14.60 -1.44
N TYR A 554 -10.24 -14.24 -2.45
CA TYR A 554 -9.31 -15.17 -3.09
C TYR A 554 -7.90 -14.59 -3.13
N LEU A 555 -6.91 -15.47 -3.05
CA LEU A 555 -5.50 -15.17 -3.27
C LEU A 555 -4.96 -16.11 -4.35
N SER A 556 -4.25 -15.58 -5.34
CA SER A 556 -3.42 -16.39 -6.24
C SER A 556 -1.95 -16.15 -5.96
N PHE A 557 -1.19 -17.24 -5.82
CA PHE A 557 0.27 -17.27 -5.64
C PHE A 557 0.88 -17.81 -6.92
N LEU A 558 1.73 -17.02 -7.58
CA LEU A 558 2.38 -17.33 -8.85
C LEU A 558 3.90 -17.53 -8.63
N HIS A 559 4.63 -17.96 -9.66
CA HIS A 559 6.09 -18.10 -9.64
C HIS A 559 6.59 -19.21 -8.69
N LEU A 560 5.76 -20.23 -8.42
CA LEU A 560 6.07 -21.34 -7.53
C LEU A 560 6.79 -22.50 -8.25
N ASP A 561 7.53 -23.31 -7.50
CA ASP A 561 8.19 -24.52 -8.00
C ASP A 561 7.17 -25.65 -8.24
N ALA A 562 7.11 -26.17 -9.47
CA ALA A 562 6.14 -27.18 -9.86
C ALA A 562 6.31 -28.50 -9.12
N GLN A 563 7.56 -28.99 -9.03
CA GLN A 563 7.85 -30.30 -8.48
C GLN A 563 7.49 -30.39 -7.00
N LYS A 564 7.87 -29.37 -6.20
CA LYS A 564 7.61 -29.33 -4.76
C LYS A 564 6.19 -28.89 -4.41
N THR A 565 5.58 -28.01 -5.21
CA THR A 565 4.23 -27.50 -4.91
C THR A 565 3.15 -28.50 -5.31
N LEU A 566 3.21 -29.08 -6.51
CA LEU A 566 2.18 -30.01 -7.00
C LEU A 566 2.32 -31.43 -6.42
N ASN A 567 3.46 -31.77 -5.82
CA ASN A 567 3.69 -33.02 -5.08
C ASN A 567 3.94 -32.77 -3.58
N ASN A 568 3.29 -31.76 -2.99
CA ASN A 568 3.49 -31.37 -1.60
C ASN A 568 2.91 -32.43 -0.62
N PRO A 569 3.75 -33.16 0.14
CA PRO A 569 3.29 -34.24 1.01
C PRO A 569 2.63 -33.75 2.29
N ILE A 570 2.79 -32.47 2.67
CA ILE A 570 2.21 -31.90 3.90
C ILE A 570 0.69 -31.78 3.81
N ILE A 571 0.16 -31.71 2.58
CA ILE A 571 -1.27 -31.60 2.26
C ILE A 571 -1.73 -32.69 1.27
N ASP A 572 -0.96 -33.79 1.18
CA ASP A 572 -1.22 -34.97 0.33
C ASP A 572 -1.41 -34.68 -1.18
N LEU A 573 -0.73 -33.67 -1.73
CA LEU A 573 -0.82 -33.39 -3.16
C LEU A 573 0.06 -34.34 -3.99
N LYS A 574 -0.46 -34.71 -5.16
CA LYS A 574 0.25 -35.43 -6.22
C LYS A 574 0.02 -34.74 -7.54
N SER A 575 1.05 -34.63 -8.36
CA SER A 575 0.96 -34.04 -9.69
C SER A 575 0.43 -35.06 -10.70
N THR A 576 -0.50 -34.63 -11.55
CA THR A 576 -0.96 -35.40 -12.72
C THR A 576 -0.99 -34.53 -13.97
N VAL A 577 -1.08 -35.14 -15.15
CA VAL A 577 -1.04 -34.43 -16.44
C VAL A 577 -2.45 -34.15 -16.95
N GLY A 578 -2.85 -32.88 -16.89
CA GLY A 578 -4.09 -32.36 -17.47
C GLY A 578 -3.91 -31.82 -18.89
N LYS A 579 -5.02 -31.50 -19.57
CA LYS A 579 -5.04 -30.80 -20.86
C LYS A 579 -5.44 -29.33 -20.68
N MET A 580 -4.83 -28.42 -21.42
CA MET A 580 -5.20 -27.01 -21.52
C MET A 580 -5.34 -26.61 -22.99
N GLY A 581 -6.57 -26.38 -23.44
CA GLY A 581 -6.90 -26.39 -24.87
C GLY A 581 -6.65 -27.76 -25.53
N ASP A 582 -6.78 -27.83 -26.85
CA ASP A 582 -6.76 -29.10 -27.59
C ASP A 582 -5.36 -29.74 -27.73
N LYS A 583 -4.28 -28.99 -27.44
CA LYS A 583 -2.90 -29.34 -27.85
C LYS A 583 -1.82 -29.18 -26.78
N ARG A 584 -2.11 -28.64 -25.59
CA ARG A 584 -1.09 -28.39 -24.55
C ARG A 584 -1.40 -29.23 -23.31
N SER A 585 -0.47 -30.07 -22.91
CA SER A 585 -0.47 -30.69 -21.59
C SER A 585 -0.01 -29.68 -20.54
N ILE A 586 -0.54 -29.79 -19.32
CA ILE A 586 -0.10 -29.06 -18.13
C ILE A 586 -0.02 -30.02 -16.94
N ASN A 587 0.83 -29.71 -15.97
CA ASN A 587 0.82 -30.40 -14.68
C ASN A 587 -0.21 -29.72 -13.75
N VAL A 588 -1.00 -30.52 -13.03
CA VAL A 588 -2.03 -30.07 -12.09
C VAL A 588 -1.98 -30.91 -10.82
N ALA A 589 -2.44 -30.37 -9.69
CA ALA A 589 -2.68 -31.18 -8.50
C ALA A 589 -3.90 -32.09 -8.72
N GLU A 590 -3.72 -33.40 -8.52
CA GLU A 590 -4.75 -34.41 -8.71
C GLU A 590 -5.97 -34.17 -7.80
N GLY A 591 -7.17 -34.21 -8.38
CA GLY A 591 -8.45 -34.07 -7.66
C GLY A 591 -8.80 -32.66 -7.16
N ILE A 592 -7.88 -31.69 -7.23
CA ILE A 592 -8.10 -30.32 -6.73
C ILE A 592 -8.83 -29.48 -7.77
N THR A 593 -10.07 -29.09 -7.46
CA THR A 593 -10.91 -28.21 -8.29
C THR A 593 -11.83 -27.35 -7.42
N PRO A 594 -12.50 -26.30 -7.93
CA PRO A 594 -13.48 -25.56 -7.15
C PRO A 594 -14.68 -26.39 -6.67
N GLN A 595 -14.98 -27.51 -7.33
CA GLN A 595 -16.03 -28.47 -6.94
C GLN A 595 -15.52 -29.55 -5.98
N SER A 596 -14.20 -29.75 -5.91
CA SER A 596 -13.51 -30.66 -4.99
C SER A 596 -12.28 -29.94 -4.40
N PRO A 597 -12.49 -28.93 -3.53
CA PRO A 597 -11.41 -28.17 -2.93
C PRO A 597 -10.74 -28.94 -1.78
N LYS A 598 -9.47 -28.66 -1.50
CA LYS A 598 -8.77 -29.16 -0.30
C LYS A 598 -8.87 -28.11 0.81
N GLU A 599 -9.46 -28.48 1.96
CA GLU A 599 -9.40 -27.68 3.18
C GLU A 599 -7.98 -27.62 3.74
N ILE A 600 -7.52 -26.43 4.11
CA ILE A 600 -6.16 -26.17 4.61
C ILE A 600 -6.23 -25.20 5.79
N LYS A 601 -5.47 -25.51 6.85
CA LYS A 601 -5.38 -24.69 8.06
C LYS A 601 -4.33 -23.60 7.94
N LYS A 602 -4.56 -22.49 8.64
CA LYS A 602 -3.59 -21.40 8.79
C LYS A 602 -2.21 -21.94 9.20
N GLY A 603 -1.15 -21.46 8.57
CA GLY A 603 0.23 -21.85 8.85
C GLY A 603 0.69 -23.15 8.17
N THR A 604 -0.19 -23.93 7.55
CA THR A 604 0.20 -25.11 6.76
C THR A 604 0.93 -24.69 5.49
N ILE A 605 2.01 -25.38 5.12
CA ILE A 605 2.77 -25.11 3.89
C ILE A 605 1.95 -25.52 2.67
N ILE A 606 1.68 -24.57 1.77
CA ILE A 606 0.87 -24.76 0.55
C ILE A 606 1.68 -24.82 -0.73
N GLY A 607 2.94 -24.40 -0.70
CA GLY A 607 3.83 -24.40 -1.86
C GLY A 607 5.21 -23.85 -1.52
N TYR A 608 6.08 -23.79 -2.54
CA TYR A 608 7.47 -23.37 -2.40
C TYR A 608 7.85 -22.41 -3.53
N LEU A 609 8.67 -21.40 -3.25
CA LEU A 609 9.16 -20.48 -4.28
C LEU A 609 9.90 -21.21 -5.39
N GLY A 610 9.63 -20.84 -6.64
CA GLY A 610 10.42 -21.28 -7.77
C GLY A 610 11.80 -20.59 -7.80
N ASN A 611 12.78 -21.29 -8.33
CA ASN A 611 14.03 -20.71 -8.78
C ASN A 611 13.89 -20.09 -10.19
N GLU A 612 14.92 -19.45 -10.71
CA GLU A 612 14.90 -18.82 -12.05
C GLU A 612 14.45 -19.77 -13.18
N ALA A 613 14.80 -21.05 -13.12
CA ALA A 613 14.39 -22.04 -14.12
C ALA A 613 12.90 -22.46 -14.04
N SER A 614 12.27 -22.34 -12.86
CA SER A 614 10.91 -22.85 -12.58
C SER A 614 9.87 -21.75 -12.36
N ASN A 615 10.30 -20.56 -11.96
CA ASN A 615 9.42 -19.44 -11.63
C ASN A 615 8.99 -18.62 -12.86
N GLY A 616 9.57 -18.87 -14.03
CA GLY A 616 9.33 -18.11 -15.26
C GLY A 616 10.49 -17.22 -15.72
N GLY A 617 11.68 -17.38 -15.12
CA GLY A 617 12.91 -16.75 -15.55
C GLY A 617 13.17 -15.39 -14.92
N TRP A 618 12.93 -15.22 -13.62
CA TRP A 618 13.42 -14.08 -12.82
C TRP A 618 13.99 -14.60 -11.49
N MET A 619 14.42 -13.73 -10.58
CA MET A 619 14.88 -14.16 -9.25
C MET A 619 13.73 -14.77 -8.43
N SER A 620 14.04 -15.60 -7.44
CA SER A 620 13.04 -16.22 -6.58
C SER A 620 12.17 -15.19 -5.86
N HIS A 621 10.87 -15.24 -6.15
CA HIS A 621 9.82 -14.45 -5.54
C HIS A 621 8.50 -15.21 -5.68
N VAL A 622 7.50 -14.84 -4.88
CA VAL A 622 6.09 -15.15 -5.16
C VAL A 622 5.37 -13.87 -5.52
N HIS A 623 4.67 -13.90 -6.63
CA HIS A 623 3.72 -12.84 -6.98
C HIS A 623 2.35 -13.20 -6.41
N ILE A 624 1.70 -12.25 -5.74
CA ILE A 624 0.40 -12.47 -5.10
C ILE A 624 -0.65 -11.47 -5.59
N ASN A 625 -1.77 -11.97 -6.12
CA ASN A 625 -2.97 -11.15 -6.35
C ASN A 625 -3.99 -11.40 -5.24
N LEU A 626 -4.54 -10.32 -4.66
CA LEU A 626 -5.66 -10.37 -3.73
C LEU A 626 -6.93 -9.88 -4.42
N TYR A 627 -7.94 -10.75 -4.45
CA TYR A 627 -9.27 -10.48 -5.01
C TYR A 627 -10.27 -10.34 -3.86
N SER A 628 -10.88 -9.16 -3.70
CA SER A 628 -11.94 -8.91 -2.72
C SER A 628 -13.23 -9.68 -3.02
N ASN A 629 -13.43 -10.09 -4.28
CA ASN A 629 -14.64 -10.69 -4.84
C ASN A 629 -15.95 -9.95 -4.49
N ARG A 630 -15.87 -8.65 -4.20
CA ARG A 630 -17.05 -7.82 -3.95
C ARG A 630 -17.85 -7.63 -5.23
N LYS A 631 -19.18 -7.74 -5.12
CA LYS A 631 -20.13 -7.47 -6.22
C LYS A 631 -20.40 -5.97 -6.39
N GLN A 632 -20.02 -5.16 -5.40
CA GLN A 632 -20.15 -3.71 -5.40
C GLN A 632 -18.89 -3.06 -4.82
N TYR A 633 -18.44 -1.96 -5.40
CA TYR A 633 -17.40 -1.09 -4.84
C TYR A 633 -18.06 -0.02 -3.94
N LEU A 634 -17.49 0.23 -2.75
CA LEU A 634 -17.88 1.36 -1.91
C LEU A 634 -17.08 2.59 -2.34
N SER A 635 -17.76 3.61 -2.86
CA SER A 635 -17.12 4.85 -3.27
C SER A 635 -16.72 5.74 -2.10
N PRO A 636 -15.84 6.75 -2.28
CA PRO A 636 -15.51 7.72 -1.23
C PRO A 636 -16.72 8.54 -0.75
N ASN A 637 -17.79 8.63 -1.54
CA ASN A 637 -19.08 9.19 -1.13
C ASN A 637 -20.03 8.16 -0.48
N TYR A 638 -19.53 6.96 -0.16
CA TYR A 638 -20.23 5.84 0.46
C TYR A 638 -21.41 5.30 -0.36
N PHE A 639 -21.38 5.43 -1.70
CA PHE A 639 -22.32 4.73 -2.57
C PHE A 639 -21.79 3.34 -2.93
N SER A 640 -22.66 2.33 -2.86
CA SER A 640 -22.35 0.97 -3.31
C SER A 640 -22.62 0.87 -4.82
N ILE A 641 -21.56 0.84 -5.61
CA ILE A 641 -21.59 0.86 -7.08
C ILE A 641 -21.36 -0.55 -7.61
N ASP A 642 -22.27 -1.06 -8.46
CA ASP A 642 -22.14 -2.39 -9.07
C ASP A 642 -20.79 -2.58 -9.77
N GLN A 643 -20.15 -3.71 -9.50
CA GLN A 643 -18.81 -4.06 -9.93
C GLN A 643 -18.80 -5.45 -10.57
N LYS A 644 -17.97 -5.65 -11.60
CA LYS A 644 -17.68 -6.99 -12.13
C LYS A 644 -16.32 -7.48 -11.62
N PRO A 645 -16.25 -8.29 -10.54
CA PRO A 645 -14.98 -8.80 -10.05
C PRO A 645 -14.27 -9.64 -11.13
N ASP A 646 -12.95 -9.54 -11.20
CA ASP A 646 -12.14 -10.23 -12.20
C ASP A 646 -12.02 -11.74 -11.92
N LEU A 647 -12.46 -12.20 -10.74
CA LEU A 647 -12.56 -13.61 -10.39
C LEU A 647 -13.99 -13.97 -9.97
N ASP A 648 -14.94 -13.84 -10.91
CA ASP A 648 -16.33 -14.27 -10.72
C ASP A 648 -16.50 -15.81 -10.66
N GLU A 649 -17.61 -16.27 -10.08
CA GLU A 649 -17.97 -17.70 -9.96
C GLU A 649 -17.92 -18.43 -11.31
N SER A 650 -18.21 -17.77 -12.43
CA SER A 650 -18.14 -18.39 -13.76
C SER A 650 -16.71 -18.60 -14.24
N ARG A 651 -15.77 -17.72 -13.86
CA ARG A 651 -14.33 -17.88 -14.12
C ARG A 651 -13.73 -18.95 -13.20
N ILE A 652 -14.13 -18.98 -11.93
CA ILE A 652 -13.74 -20.02 -10.98
C ILE A 652 -14.18 -21.39 -11.51
N ASN A 653 -15.46 -21.57 -11.81
CA ASN A 653 -16.02 -22.85 -12.26
C ASN A 653 -15.47 -23.34 -13.62
N LYS A 654 -14.81 -22.48 -14.40
CA LYS A 654 -14.15 -22.86 -15.67
C LYS A 654 -12.75 -23.46 -15.48
N TYR A 655 -12.21 -23.48 -14.26
CA TYR A 655 -10.90 -24.07 -13.98
C TYR A 655 -10.79 -25.52 -14.48
N TYR A 656 -11.86 -26.31 -14.34
CA TYR A 656 -11.92 -27.68 -14.83
C TYR A 656 -13.29 -28.02 -15.45
N ASP A 657 -13.27 -28.42 -16.73
CA ASP A 657 -14.41 -29.02 -17.45
C ASP A 657 -14.22 -30.54 -17.45
N SER A 658 -15.00 -31.23 -16.62
CA SER A 658 -14.96 -32.69 -16.47
C SER A 658 -15.48 -33.45 -17.68
N GLN A 659 -16.31 -32.85 -18.54
CA GLN A 659 -16.81 -33.49 -19.76
C GLN A 659 -15.73 -33.56 -20.83
N LYS A 660 -14.82 -32.57 -20.85
CA LYS A 660 -13.71 -32.50 -21.81
C LYS A 660 -12.35 -32.91 -21.21
N ASN A 661 -12.29 -33.15 -19.90
CA ASN A 661 -11.06 -33.27 -19.11
C ASN A 661 -10.08 -32.12 -19.42
N LEU A 662 -10.62 -30.90 -19.34
CA LEU A 662 -9.97 -29.68 -19.83
C LEU A 662 -9.80 -28.68 -18.69
N TYR A 663 -8.58 -28.20 -18.50
CA TYR A 663 -8.24 -27.18 -17.52
C TYR A 663 -8.10 -25.81 -18.17
N THR A 664 -8.49 -24.76 -17.43
CA THR A 664 -8.33 -23.36 -17.82
C THR A 664 -7.62 -22.61 -16.69
N PRO A 665 -6.64 -21.72 -16.97
CA PRO A 665 -6.07 -20.86 -15.94
C PRO A 665 -7.14 -20.01 -15.25
N ILE A 666 -6.99 -19.82 -13.94
CA ILE A 666 -7.93 -19.11 -13.07
C ILE A 666 -7.33 -17.79 -12.60
N GLY A 667 -8.09 -16.70 -12.73
CA GLY A 667 -7.64 -15.34 -12.39
C GLY A 667 -6.72 -14.70 -13.45
N ASN A 668 -6.06 -13.61 -13.07
CA ASN A 668 -5.08 -12.91 -13.90
C ASN A 668 -3.64 -13.38 -13.61
N ILE A 669 -2.81 -13.27 -14.64
CA ILE A 669 -1.38 -13.60 -14.63
C ILE A 669 -0.57 -12.33 -14.24
N GLY A 670 -0.86 -11.78 -13.05
CA GLY A 670 -0.15 -10.70 -12.35
C GLY A 670 -0.04 -9.30 -12.99
N VAL A 671 -0.43 -9.11 -14.25
CA VAL A 671 -0.37 -7.82 -14.95
C VAL A 671 -1.62 -7.49 -15.77
N ILE A 672 -1.93 -6.20 -15.86
CA ILE A 672 -2.87 -5.64 -16.84
C ILE A 672 -2.09 -4.88 -17.91
N SER A 673 -2.45 -5.02 -19.18
CA SER A 673 -1.92 -4.22 -20.28
C SER A 673 -3.04 -3.80 -21.24
N ASN A 674 -2.89 -2.62 -21.84
CA ASN A 674 -3.89 -2.03 -22.77
C ASN A 674 -3.45 -2.03 -24.25
N SER A 675 -2.15 -2.25 -24.53
CA SER A 675 -1.60 -2.47 -25.88
C SER A 675 -0.11 -2.84 -25.78
N LEU A 676 0.38 -3.69 -26.69
CA LEU A 676 1.79 -4.06 -26.84
C LEU A 676 2.56 -3.19 -27.86
N THR A 677 2.06 -2.01 -28.20
CA THR A 677 2.77 -1.06 -29.08
C THR A 677 3.19 0.20 -28.34
N ASN A 678 4.25 0.86 -28.82
CA ASN A 678 4.53 2.26 -28.45
C ASN A 678 3.37 3.16 -28.91
N VAL A 679 3.06 4.18 -28.13
CA VAL A 679 2.10 5.22 -28.50
C VAL A 679 2.90 6.41 -29.02
N PHE A 680 2.64 6.83 -30.26
CA PHE A 680 3.28 8.01 -30.84
C PHE A 680 2.66 9.29 -30.27
N VAL A 681 3.46 10.34 -30.15
CA VAL A 681 2.99 11.67 -29.75
C VAL A 681 2.59 12.46 -31.00
N ASN A 682 1.38 13.02 -30.98
CA ASN A 682 0.92 13.99 -31.96
C ASN A 682 1.18 15.43 -31.49
N GLN A 683 1.34 16.36 -32.44
CA GLN A 683 1.37 17.78 -32.16
C GLN A 683 -0.02 18.25 -31.69
N ILE A 684 -0.06 19.06 -30.64
CA ILE A 684 -1.29 19.54 -30.01
C ILE A 684 -1.26 21.05 -29.78
N ASN A 685 -2.44 21.67 -29.71
CA ASN A 685 -2.61 23.02 -29.19
C ASN A 685 -2.48 22.97 -27.64
N PRO A 686 -1.54 23.71 -27.01
CA PRO A 686 -1.37 23.67 -25.56
C PRO A 686 -2.58 24.20 -24.77
N VAL A 687 -3.37 25.12 -25.34
CA VAL A 687 -4.52 25.75 -24.67
C VAL A 687 -5.72 24.79 -24.58
N THR A 688 -5.97 24.01 -25.64
CA THR A 688 -7.14 23.13 -25.74
C THR A 688 -6.83 21.64 -25.60
N GLY A 689 -5.55 21.24 -25.70
CA GLY A 689 -5.10 19.85 -25.76
C GLY A 689 -5.54 19.10 -27.03
N GLU A 690 -6.03 19.80 -28.05
CA GLU A 690 -6.53 19.20 -29.31
C GLU A 690 -5.39 18.97 -30.31
N GLU A 691 -5.47 17.88 -31.06
CA GLU A 691 -4.45 17.50 -32.04
C GLU A 691 -4.48 18.40 -33.27
N ILE A 692 -3.31 18.94 -33.64
CA ILE A 692 -3.14 19.76 -34.84
C ILE A 692 -3.08 18.82 -36.04
N LYS A 693 -3.93 19.10 -37.03
CA LYS A 693 -4.11 18.26 -38.22
C LYS A 693 -3.28 18.77 -39.39
N LYS A 694 -2.91 17.87 -40.30
CA LYS A 694 -2.18 18.19 -41.54
C LYS A 694 -3.04 19.08 -42.43
N GLU A 695 -2.45 20.12 -43.02
CA GLU A 695 -3.17 21.04 -43.92
C GLU A 695 -3.78 20.34 -45.15
N LYS A 696 -3.06 19.37 -45.71
CA LYS A 696 -3.48 18.60 -46.89
C LYS A 696 -4.51 17.50 -46.58
N ASP A 697 -4.67 17.10 -45.32
CA ASP A 697 -5.68 16.10 -44.93
C ASP A 697 -6.22 16.41 -43.53
N LYS A 698 -7.42 17.03 -43.49
CA LYS A 698 -8.10 17.50 -42.27
C LYS A 698 -8.59 16.37 -41.35
N LYS A 699 -8.20 15.12 -41.58
CA LYS A 699 -8.47 13.98 -40.69
C LYS A 699 -7.25 13.55 -39.89
N ASP A 700 -6.05 13.72 -40.44
CA ASP A 700 -4.81 13.13 -39.91
C ASP A 700 -4.04 14.11 -38.99
N PRO A 701 -3.66 13.72 -37.76
CA PRO A 701 -2.82 14.54 -36.89
C PRO A 701 -1.36 14.60 -37.39
N ILE A 702 -0.66 15.68 -37.04
CA ILE A 702 0.77 15.83 -37.27
C ILE A 702 1.51 15.00 -36.21
N LYS A 703 2.20 13.93 -36.64
CA LYS A 703 2.99 13.07 -35.75
C LYS A 703 4.35 13.72 -35.45
N LEU A 704 4.75 13.70 -34.18
CA LEU A 704 6.10 14.08 -33.75
C LEU A 704 7.02 12.84 -33.73
N ASN A 705 8.34 13.05 -33.79
CA ASN A 705 9.33 11.99 -33.60
C ASN A 705 9.55 11.71 -32.10
N GLU A 706 8.46 11.40 -31.40
CA GLU A 706 8.39 11.24 -29.95
C GLU A 706 7.46 10.07 -29.58
N ILE A 707 7.75 9.43 -28.45
CA ILE A 707 6.92 8.37 -27.85
C ILE A 707 6.27 8.85 -26.56
N ALA A 708 5.11 8.29 -26.23
CA ALA A 708 4.45 8.53 -24.96
C ALA A 708 5.30 7.96 -23.80
N LEU A 709 5.38 8.71 -22.70
CA LEU A 709 6.11 8.32 -21.49
C LEU A 709 5.22 7.61 -20.46
N TYR A 710 3.92 7.54 -20.71
CA TYR A 710 2.89 6.88 -19.90
C TYR A 710 1.75 6.41 -20.81
N LYS A 711 0.91 5.47 -20.34
CA LYS A 711 -0.30 5.01 -21.05
C LYS A 711 -1.56 5.43 -20.32
N ASN A 712 -2.59 5.78 -21.08
CA ASN A 712 -3.91 6.05 -20.53
C ASN A 712 -4.59 4.77 -20.04
N ASN A 713 -5.50 4.92 -19.07
CA ASN A 713 -6.33 3.85 -18.51
C ASN A 713 -5.54 2.68 -17.88
N LEU A 714 -4.29 2.92 -17.47
CA LEU A 714 -3.37 1.92 -16.90
C LEU A 714 -3.01 2.28 -15.44
N SER A 715 -4.04 2.39 -14.59
CA SER A 715 -3.95 2.84 -13.20
C SER A 715 -4.44 1.77 -12.22
N ILE A 716 -3.79 1.64 -11.06
CA ILE A 716 -4.15 0.67 -10.02
C ILE A 716 -5.54 0.92 -9.44
N THR A 717 -5.92 2.18 -9.27
CA THR A 717 -7.25 2.58 -8.81
C THR A 717 -8.35 2.07 -9.75
N ASN A 718 -8.10 2.02 -11.07
CA ASN A 718 -9.05 1.41 -11.99
C ASN A 718 -9.19 -0.10 -11.79
N ALA A 719 -8.12 -0.81 -11.43
CA ALA A 719 -8.17 -2.25 -11.13
C ALA A 719 -8.91 -2.52 -9.80
N GLU A 720 -8.68 -1.70 -8.78
CA GLU A 720 -9.39 -1.79 -7.49
C GLU A 720 -10.91 -1.53 -7.67
N ILE A 721 -11.27 -0.41 -8.31
CA ILE A 721 -12.67 0.02 -8.50
C ILE A 721 -13.44 -0.88 -9.46
N LYS A 722 -12.85 -1.32 -10.58
CA LYS A 722 -13.60 -2.01 -11.65
C LYS A 722 -13.47 -3.52 -11.58
N LYS A 723 -12.37 -4.05 -11.02
CA LYS A 723 -12.02 -5.48 -11.05
C LYS A 723 -11.87 -6.15 -9.67
N GLY A 724 -11.74 -5.38 -8.60
CA GLY A 724 -11.82 -5.91 -7.22
C GLY A 724 -10.48 -6.38 -6.68
N TYR A 725 -9.38 -5.93 -7.30
CA TYR A 725 -8.05 -6.09 -6.75
C TYR A 725 -7.88 -5.29 -5.46
N LEU A 726 -6.97 -5.73 -4.60
CA LEU A 726 -6.52 -5.04 -3.40
C LEU A 726 -5.02 -5.27 -3.21
N ASN A 727 -4.34 -4.41 -2.46
CA ASN A 727 -2.95 -4.62 -2.07
C ASN A 727 -2.83 -5.84 -1.12
N PRO A 728 -2.07 -6.90 -1.47
CA PRO A 728 -1.89 -8.08 -0.61
C PRO A 728 -1.34 -7.76 0.80
N ASN A 729 -0.67 -6.63 0.99
CA ASN A 729 -0.17 -6.25 2.32
C ASN A 729 -1.27 -5.95 3.34
N ILE A 730 -2.52 -5.71 2.93
CA ILE A 730 -3.70 -5.67 3.83
C ILE A 730 -3.82 -6.98 4.63
N ILE A 731 -3.31 -8.10 4.08
CA ILE A 731 -3.27 -9.43 4.71
C ILE A 731 -1.95 -9.70 5.44
N TYR A 732 -0.81 -9.34 4.86
CA TYR A 732 0.51 -9.81 5.36
C TYR A 732 1.25 -8.81 6.26
N ASN A 733 0.91 -7.52 6.22
CA ASN A 733 1.60 -6.44 6.93
C ASN A 733 3.14 -6.59 6.85
N LEU A 734 3.65 -6.77 5.63
CA LEU A 734 5.10 -6.74 5.34
C LEU A 734 5.52 -5.37 4.81
N ARG A 735 4.62 -4.65 4.11
CA ARG A 735 4.80 -3.27 3.68
C ARG A 735 3.57 -2.39 3.99
N ASN A 736 3.84 -1.15 4.35
CA ASN A 736 2.93 -0.03 4.45
C ASN A 736 3.62 1.27 3.96
N ASP A 737 2.90 2.37 4.07
CA ASP A 737 3.31 3.78 3.89
C ASP A 737 4.66 4.17 4.55
N LYS A 738 4.97 3.64 5.74
CA LYS A 738 6.19 3.92 6.52
C LYS A 738 7.33 2.92 6.28
N THR A 739 7.15 1.97 5.37
CA THR A 739 8.16 0.92 5.13
C THR A 739 9.36 1.52 4.40
N ILE A 740 10.55 1.31 4.98
CA ILE A 740 11.79 1.80 4.38
C ILE A 740 11.97 1.12 3.03
N SER A 741 12.31 1.93 2.05
CA SER A 741 12.42 1.57 0.65
C SER A 741 13.85 1.75 0.14
N PHE A 742 14.16 1.09 -0.97
CA PHE A 742 15.33 1.38 -1.81
C PHE A 742 14.94 1.29 -3.29
N GLY A 743 15.63 2.04 -4.15
CA GLY A 743 15.44 1.94 -5.61
C GLY A 743 16.36 0.88 -6.20
N ILE A 744 15.80 -0.07 -6.96
CA ILE A 744 16.59 -1.09 -7.66
C ILE A 744 17.52 -0.43 -8.69
N GLU A 745 17.06 0.63 -9.36
CA GLU A 745 17.84 1.37 -10.36
C GLU A 745 19.05 2.09 -9.74
N GLU A 746 18.89 2.63 -8.53
CA GLU A 746 19.94 3.30 -7.77
C GLU A 746 20.95 2.28 -7.21
N PHE A 747 20.46 1.17 -6.63
CA PHE A 747 21.30 0.13 -6.05
C PHE A 747 22.23 -0.54 -7.08
N PHE A 748 21.69 -0.89 -8.25
CA PHE A 748 22.46 -1.54 -9.32
C PHE A 748 23.05 -0.57 -10.35
N ASN A 749 22.88 0.75 -10.17
CA ASN A 749 23.34 1.79 -11.11
C ASN A 749 22.84 1.58 -12.56
N LEU A 750 21.57 1.17 -12.73
CA LEU A 750 21.02 0.69 -14.01
C LEU A 750 20.79 1.77 -15.08
N ASN A 751 20.98 3.04 -14.73
CA ASN A 751 20.70 4.23 -15.54
C ASN A 751 21.95 5.13 -15.72
N GLN A 752 23.16 4.58 -15.60
CA GLN A 752 24.43 5.25 -15.92
C GLN A 752 24.85 5.00 -17.38
#